data_AF-H1VBU2-F1
#
_entry.id   AF-H1VBU2-F1
#
_cell.length_a   1.000
_cell.length_b   1.000
_cell.length_c   1.000
_cell.angle_alpha   90.00
_cell.angle_beta   90.00
_cell.angle_gamma   90.00
#
_symmetry.space_group_name_H-M   'P 1'
#
loop_
_entity.id
_entity.type
_entity.pdbx_description
1 polymer ?
#
loop_
_entity_poly.entity_id
_entity_poly.type
_entity_poly.pdbx_seq_one_letter_code
_entity_poly.pdbx_strand_id
1 'polypeptide(L)'
;MASNIVPTWPPAKIPVEIFDEITTYLSRLDVKNLRLVNREFDQMISAKYFRNVVVPFRSEIYQAMKKKAFLENEDNEQAQSGKDTLFSSGMRIFQSFGEHILRFALSLELDEENLAYPPIKPTQEAITSYWGIYRWPHESYLRYTELEGLEQTADETASMMEALGYLAKVQELGLCCDAGLGYLLGPDQQLESPPLPHPVFGLRNLRYRTLQRHLRINSDSMNARKLAFESPRDFKYTVLESMVRKAGYAQDQAKDAIAMLLSTENVSLTSIDFDERTAAAAAALASSESQVINRAVLQHVDAAPDQDHDDTFTRTLMAVLRDSPAGYPLQPRNLTRGQKEMLLELEWAHRALIQSYVIALIDNARLSRFNSLTTLTIAKIPSSHIFMFQRPDFWQSLPNLTNVALAVVADWRQVAKVAPGCVEDTFVSPVESVLKVQSLLQDHIATQENIKFLHFEWICGGEFAPGTTQRNLYVLPAPFCSPEQMVHPETAKSPDVLLSLPHVRHLSLKNCYATPHVFLQALRTMAGQSLQKLELETVSLTGSPTRDQAHLNAAVHQLHAHVGAPIQIQIQAPGPVHAHGVAQAAQPIAQQQPPPVPPAPLQQQVNLPLALGFDQGGAAVLPPPAQPPMGNMGAGPNQVPPLPPNQIPNWNRMRLKQPKLLSWAGIIERVSPAPSIHELMASQGDELDEDDWVDGFVRRDDGFSFIPRPHGLVRDKASLAIEHLSFKSCGYVLVDTSSIDNTGILGSHSPRQASQDVISRRRELASLMQVCTDRLAAKITNHITPQEQFNLTTAFGVDTEWNNVYDEGVIEAAKMDGIVHPGRGRFSGVITKTVRQG
;
A
#
# COMPACT_ATOMS: atom_id res chain seq x y z
N MET A 1 55.20 21.69 45.35
CA MET A 1 53.73 21.54 45.33
C MET A 1 53.25 21.77 43.90
N ALA A 2 53.17 20.71 43.09
CA ALA A 2 52.60 20.80 41.76
C ALA A 2 51.07 20.72 41.90
N SER A 3 50.39 21.80 41.59
CA SER A 3 48.93 21.86 41.53
C SER A 3 48.45 20.82 40.50
N ASN A 4 47.71 19.82 40.96
CA ASN A 4 46.91 18.94 40.09
C ASN A 4 45.85 19.80 39.39
N ILE A 5 46.17 20.34 38.22
CA ILE A 5 45.21 21.01 37.37
C ILE A 5 44.40 19.90 36.71
N VAL A 6 43.19 19.68 37.20
CA VAL A 6 42.21 18.83 36.51
C VAL A 6 41.98 19.45 35.13
N PRO A 7 42.16 18.69 34.03
CA PRO A 7 41.89 19.21 32.70
C PRO A 7 40.42 19.62 32.63
N THR A 8 40.18 20.92 32.48
CA THR A 8 38.84 21.50 32.34
C THR A 8 38.59 21.83 30.87
N TRP A 9 37.34 21.68 30.45
CA TRP A 9 36.92 22.00 29.08
C TRP A 9 37.32 23.44 28.73
N PRO A 10 37.99 23.70 27.59
CA PRO A 10 38.45 25.04 27.24
C PRO A 10 37.31 25.86 26.60
N PRO A 11 36.64 26.77 27.34
CA PRO A 11 35.47 27.46 26.82
C PRO A 11 35.84 28.37 25.64
N ALA A 12 35.02 28.37 24.60
CA ALA A 12 35.11 29.21 23.40
C ALA A 12 36.42 29.07 22.60
N LYS A 13 37.19 28.00 22.80
CA LYS A 13 38.41 27.71 22.02
C LYS A 13 38.22 26.67 20.93
N ILE A 14 37.11 25.94 20.97
CA ILE A 14 36.84 24.85 20.03
C ILE A 14 35.96 25.40 18.91
N PRO A 15 36.42 25.32 17.64
CA PRO A 15 35.64 25.78 16.50
C PRO A 15 34.33 24.99 16.32
N VAL A 16 33.29 25.64 15.78
CA VAL A 16 31.99 25.01 15.54
C VAL A 16 32.10 23.79 14.61
N GLU A 17 33.08 23.79 13.71
CA GLU A 17 33.37 22.70 12.78
C GLU A 17 33.71 21.40 13.51
N ILE A 18 34.32 21.47 14.71
CA ILE A 18 34.62 20.29 15.52
C ILE A 18 33.34 19.74 16.15
N PHE A 19 32.45 20.60 16.66
CA PHE A 19 31.14 20.17 17.16
C PHE A 19 30.29 19.58 16.02
N ASP A 20 30.37 20.17 14.84
CA ASP A 20 29.77 19.61 13.64
C ASP A 20 30.36 18.23 13.34
N GLU A 21 31.67 18.06 13.28
CA GLU A 21 32.24 16.73 12.99
C GLU A 21 31.85 15.70 14.06
N ILE A 22 31.88 16.05 15.35
CA ILE A 22 31.45 15.16 16.44
C ILE A 22 29.99 14.71 16.25
N THR A 23 29.11 15.65 15.95
CA THR A 23 27.67 15.38 15.83
C THR A 23 27.29 14.58 14.58
N THR A 24 28.17 14.40 13.58
CA THR A 24 27.91 13.47 12.47
C THR A 24 27.83 12.01 12.95
N TYR A 25 28.60 11.68 13.98
CA TYR A 25 28.70 10.34 14.58
C TYR A 25 27.68 10.08 15.69
N LEU A 26 26.97 11.11 16.16
CA LEU A 26 26.04 11.00 17.30
C LEU A 26 24.59 10.79 16.87
N SER A 27 23.83 10.08 17.70
CA SER A 27 22.38 9.96 17.51
C SER A 27 21.67 11.27 17.88
N ARG A 28 20.46 11.51 17.37
CA ARG A 28 19.67 12.70 17.74
C ARG A 28 19.44 12.79 19.26
N LEU A 29 19.33 11.66 19.94
CA LEU A 29 19.21 11.60 21.40
C LEU A 29 20.51 12.03 22.09
N ASP A 30 21.66 11.56 21.59
CA ASP A 30 22.97 11.96 22.12
C ASP A 30 23.23 13.45 21.90
N VAL A 31 22.86 13.97 20.72
CA VAL A 31 22.92 15.41 20.41
C VAL A 31 22.02 16.20 21.35
N LYS A 32 20.80 15.70 21.66
CA LYS A 32 19.91 16.31 22.66
C LYS A 32 20.56 16.32 24.04
N ASN A 33 21.19 15.22 24.45
CA ASN A 33 21.85 15.11 25.74
C ASN A 33 23.10 16.01 25.82
N LEU A 34 23.86 16.15 24.73
CA LEU A 34 25.01 17.04 24.65
C LEU A 34 24.65 18.50 24.86
N ARG A 35 23.48 18.93 24.37
CA ARG A 35 22.97 20.29 24.61
C ARG A 35 22.75 20.58 26.10
N LEU A 36 22.56 19.56 26.92
CA LEU A 36 22.38 19.71 28.38
C LEU A 36 23.71 19.76 29.14
N VAL A 37 24.86 19.55 28.49
CA VAL A 37 26.18 19.53 29.13
C VAL A 37 26.58 20.92 29.60
N ASN A 38 26.52 21.93 28.72
CA ASN A 38 26.73 23.34 29.06
C ASN A 38 26.16 24.27 27.96
N ARG A 39 26.18 25.60 28.21
CA ARG A 39 25.66 26.61 27.27
C ARG A 39 26.41 26.69 25.95
N GLU A 40 27.72 26.43 25.94
CA GLU A 40 28.52 26.42 24.71
C GLU A 40 28.11 25.25 23.80
N PHE A 41 27.95 24.06 24.35
CA PHE A 41 27.43 22.89 23.63
C PHE A 41 26.03 23.16 23.11
N ASP A 42 25.13 23.75 23.89
CA ASP A 42 23.78 24.09 23.39
C ASP A 42 23.83 25.05 22.20
N GLN A 43 24.63 26.12 22.28
CA GLN A 43 24.75 27.11 21.20
C GLN A 43 25.36 26.52 19.93
N MET A 44 26.45 25.75 20.06
CA MET A 44 27.18 25.20 18.91
C MET A 44 26.42 24.04 18.24
N ILE A 45 25.63 23.28 19.00
CA ILE A 45 24.96 22.06 18.50
C ILE A 45 23.51 22.31 18.09
N SER A 46 22.84 23.33 18.64
CA SER A 46 21.42 23.59 18.36
C SER A 46 21.14 23.78 16.87
N ALA A 47 21.98 24.52 16.16
CA ALA A 47 21.83 24.72 14.72
C ALA A 47 21.81 23.39 13.95
N LYS A 48 22.66 22.44 14.34
CA LYS A 48 22.72 21.11 13.74
C LYS A 48 21.58 20.20 14.20
N TYR A 49 21.14 20.33 15.44
CA TYR A 49 20.00 19.58 15.97
C TYR A 49 18.69 19.93 15.25
N PHE A 50 18.48 21.21 14.93
CA PHE A 50 17.30 21.71 14.22
C PHE A 50 17.47 21.77 12.70
N ARG A 51 18.58 21.28 12.15
CA ARG A 51 18.82 21.28 10.70
C ARG A 51 17.75 20.52 9.91
N ASN A 52 17.32 19.37 10.44
CA ASN A 52 16.28 18.52 9.85
C ASN A 52 15.13 18.36 10.84
N VAL A 53 13.95 18.85 10.48
CA VAL A 53 12.77 18.86 11.35
C VAL A 53 11.59 18.22 10.61
N VAL A 54 11.02 17.19 11.24
CA VAL A 54 9.72 16.61 10.87
C VAL A 54 8.79 16.82 12.04
N VAL A 55 7.67 17.50 11.81
CA VAL A 55 6.67 17.79 12.84
C VAL A 55 5.45 16.89 12.61
N PRO A 56 5.13 15.98 13.55
CA PRO A 56 3.88 15.25 13.49
C PRO A 56 2.72 16.20 13.82
N PHE A 57 1.72 16.24 12.95
CA PHE A 57 0.49 17.00 13.13
C PHE A 57 -0.43 16.19 14.06
N ARG A 58 -0.25 16.29 15.38
CA ARG A 58 -0.99 15.50 16.39
C ARG A 58 -1.76 16.40 17.36
N SER A 59 -2.91 15.92 17.84
CA SER A 59 -3.71 16.51 18.92
C SER A 59 -3.00 16.43 20.29
N GLU A 60 -2.11 15.45 20.50
CA GLU A 60 -1.55 15.11 21.82
C GLU A 60 -0.52 16.10 22.38
N ILE A 61 0.07 16.96 21.54
CA ILE A 61 0.86 18.12 22.03
C ILE A 61 -0.03 19.04 22.89
N TYR A 62 -1.36 18.95 22.77
CA TYR A 62 -2.34 19.83 23.42
C TYR A 62 -3.03 19.19 24.63
N GLN A 63 -3.07 17.86 24.77
CA GLN A 63 -3.53 17.25 26.03
C GLN A 63 -2.58 17.57 27.21
N ALA A 64 -1.28 17.74 26.93
CA ALA A 64 -0.30 18.19 27.92
C ALA A 64 -0.62 19.59 28.49
N MET A 65 -1.33 20.44 27.74
CA MET A 65 -1.83 21.72 28.22
C MET A 65 -3.15 21.60 28.96
N LYS A 66 -4.07 20.70 28.56
CA LYS A 66 -5.32 20.49 29.31
C LYS A 66 -5.05 19.96 30.71
N LYS A 67 -4.09 19.03 30.86
CA LYS A 67 -3.64 18.55 32.18
C LYS A 67 -2.97 19.63 33.03
N LYS A 68 -2.33 20.62 32.39
CA LYS A 68 -1.73 21.76 33.08
C LYS A 68 -2.78 22.80 33.50
N ALA A 69 -3.79 23.06 32.67
CA ALA A 69 -4.93 23.91 33.01
C ALA A 69 -5.78 23.34 34.15
N PHE A 70 -5.94 22.00 34.25
CA PHE A 70 -6.59 21.38 35.42
C PHE A 70 -5.76 21.46 36.71
N LEU A 71 -4.45 21.66 36.61
CA LEU A 71 -3.54 21.82 37.77
C LEU A 71 -3.25 23.29 38.11
N GLU A 72 -3.45 24.20 37.16
CA GLU A 72 -3.25 25.66 37.34
C GLU A 72 -4.56 26.40 37.69
N ASN A 73 -5.71 25.72 37.66
CA ASN A 73 -7.02 26.28 38.02
C ASN A 73 -7.32 26.35 39.53
N GLU A 74 -6.36 26.04 40.42
CA GLU A 74 -6.58 26.23 41.86
C GLU A 74 -6.05 27.54 42.45
N ASP A 75 -5.16 28.32 41.82
CA ASP A 75 -4.77 29.62 42.40
C ASP A 75 -4.12 30.58 41.37
N ASN A 76 -4.93 31.43 40.73
CA ASN A 76 -4.68 32.87 40.54
C ASN A 76 -5.64 33.48 39.50
N GLU A 77 -6.64 34.21 39.99
CA GLU A 77 -7.37 35.20 39.21
C GLU A 77 -6.46 36.41 38.93
N GLN A 78 -5.88 36.47 37.73
CA GLN A 78 -5.62 37.67 36.91
C GLN A 78 -4.53 37.40 35.86
N ALA A 79 -4.93 36.84 34.72
CA ALA A 79 -4.18 36.99 33.47
C ALA A 79 -5.15 36.96 32.28
N GLN A 80 -4.97 37.92 31.38
CA GLN A 80 -5.85 38.22 30.26
C GLN A 80 -5.90 37.10 29.20
N SER A 81 -7.08 37.00 28.59
CA SER A 81 -7.40 36.27 27.36
C SER A 81 -6.26 36.24 26.33
N GLY A 82 -5.71 35.06 26.07
CA GLY A 82 -4.76 34.79 25.00
C GLY A 82 -5.11 33.48 24.32
N LYS A 83 -5.36 33.54 23.00
CA LYS A 83 -5.64 32.39 22.13
C LYS A 83 -4.44 31.43 22.11
N ASP A 84 -4.54 30.33 22.84
CA ASP A 84 -3.58 29.23 22.75
C ASP A 84 -3.87 28.38 21.50
N THR A 85 -3.42 28.87 20.34
CA THR A 85 -3.39 28.09 19.11
C THR A 85 -2.29 27.02 19.21
N LEU A 86 -2.42 25.95 18.42
CA LEU A 86 -1.46 24.85 18.24
C LEU A 86 0.00 25.33 18.12
N PHE A 87 0.17 26.56 17.64
CA PHE A 87 1.44 27.20 17.44
C PHE A 87 1.97 27.95 18.67
N SER A 88 1.27 28.23 19.77
CA SER A 88 1.86 29.06 20.85
C SER A 88 3.14 28.45 21.49
N SER A 89 3.23 27.11 21.55
CA SER A 89 4.45 26.39 21.96
C SER A 89 5.38 26.06 20.77
N GLY A 90 4.81 25.62 19.63
CA GLY A 90 5.57 25.27 18.42
C GLY A 90 6.17 26.49 17.69
N MET A 91 5.46 27.61 17.64
CA MET A 91 5.85 28.90 17.05
C MET A 91 7.12 29.43 17.69
N ARG A 92 7.32 29.24 19.01
CA ARG A 92 8.58 29.63 19.65
C ARG A 92 9.77 28.90 19.04
N ILE A 93 9.59 27.66 18.59
CA ILE A 93 10.63 26.90 17.89
C ILE A 93 10.91 27.53 16.52
N PHE A 94 9.87 27.89 15.76
CA PHE A 94 10.03 28.57 14.47
C PHE A 94 10.68 29.95 14.62
N GLN A 95 10.24 30.75 15.59
CA GLN A 95 10.80 32.07 15.89
C GLN A 95 12.26 31.99 16.35
N SER A 96 12.60 31.01 17.20
CA SER A 96 13.94 30.92 17.80
C SER A 96 14.94 30.18 16.91
N PHE A 97 14.49 29.17 16.16
CA PHE A 97 15.36 28.25 15.43
C PHE A 97 15.05 28.14 13.94
N GLY A 98 14.04 28.83 13.42
CA GLY A 98 13.62 28.75 12.01
C GLY A 98 14.74 29.03 11.01
N GLU A 99 15.65 29.96 11.34
CA GLU A 99 16.82 30.25 10.50
C GLU A 99 17.82 29.09 10.39
N HIS A 100 17.80 28.14 11.32
CA HIS A 100 18.68 26.96 11.31
C HIS A 100 18.06 25.75 10.61
N ILE A 101 16.77 25.80 10.29
CA ILE A 101 16.06 24.69 9.66
C ILE A 101 16.34 24.71 8.15
N LEU A 102 17.05 23.69 7.67
CA LEU A 102 17.34 23.51 6.24
C LEU A 102 16.39 22.52 5.58
N ARG A 103 15.87 21.55 6.34
CA ARG A 103 14.88 20.59 5.88
C ARG A 103 13.69 20.57 6.84
N PHE A 104 12.51 20.91 6.34
CA PHE A 104 11.29 21.01 7.14
C PHE A 104 10.14 20.21 6.52
N ALA A 105 9.44 19.40 7.33
CA ALA A 105 8.31 18.62 6.85
C ALA A 105 7.20 18.49 7.89
N LEU A 106 5.98 18.38 7.38
CA LEU A 106 4.78 18.05 8.16
C LEU A 106 4.38 16.60 7.90
N SER A 107 4.01 15.88 8.96
CA SER A 107 3.52 14.50 8.85
C SER A 107 2.19 14.30 9.58
N LEU A 108 1.17 13.82 8.90
CA LEU A 108 -0.07 13.32 9.48
C LEU A 108 -0.27 11.90 8.95
N GLU A 109 -0.17 10.89 9.81
CA GLU A 109 -0.26 9.49 9.40
C GLU A 109 -1.26 8.75 10.28
N LEU A 110 -2.09 7.91 9.66
CA LEU A 110 -2.95 6.97 10.36
C LEU A 110 -2.12 6.00 11.20
N ASP A 111 -2.56 5.77 12.43
CA ASP A 111 -2.13 4.64 13.25
C ASP A 111 -3.17 3.52 13.16
N GLU A 112 -2.83 2.42 12.49
CA GLU A 112 -3.73 1.25 12.36
C GLU A 112 -4.13 0.65 13.71
N GLU A 113 -3.32 0.82 14.77
CA GLU A 113 -3.68 0.37 16.12
C GLU A 113 -4.79 1.24 16.74
N ASN A 114 -4.82 2.53 16.40
CA ASN A 114 -5.91 3.42 16.80
C ASN A 114 -7.14 3.20 15.93
N LEU A 115 -6.97 2.86 14.64
CA LEU A 115 -8.08 2.46 13.79
C LEU A 115 -8.71 1.14 14.24
N ALA A 116 -7.90 0.16 14.67
CA ALA A 116 -8.41 -1.11 15.22
C ALA A 116 -9.30 -0.89 16.45
N TYR A 117 -9.04 0.16 17.22
CA TYR A 117 -9.77 0.51 18.43
C TYR A 117 -10.15 2.00 18.45
N PRO A 118 -11.13 2.42 17.62
CA PRO A 118 -11.52 3.82 17.55
C PRO A 118 -12.15 4.25 18.89
N PRO A 119 -12.03 5.54 19.27
CA PRO A 119 -12.74 6.07 20.42
C PRO A 119 -14.25 5.85 20.30
N ILE A 120 -14.94 5.74 21.43
CA ILE A 120 -16.40 5.54 21.43
C ILE A 120 -17.07 6.83 20.98
N LYS A 121 -17.96 6.70 20.01
CA LYS A 121 -18.73 7.82 19.48
C LYS A 121 -20.22 7.46 19.49
N PRO A 122 -20.96 7.86 20.54
CA PRO A 122 -22.37 7.53 20.65
C PRO A 122 -23.14 8.21 19.52
N THR A 123 -24.12 7.49 18.98
CA THR A 123 -24.97 7.94 17.87
C THR A 123 -26.16 8.76 18.35
N GLN A 124 -26.39 8.70 19.67
CA GLN A 124 -27.51 9.28 20.38
C GLN A 124 -27.00 10.02 21.61
N GLU A 125 -27.76 11.00 22.07
CA GLU A 125 -27.59 11.68 23.35
C GLU A 125 -28.78 11.45 24.27
N ALA A 126 -28.57 11.59 25.57
CA ALA A 126 -29.67 11.59 26.51
C ALA A 126 -30.36 12.97 26.49
N ILE A 127 -31.65 12.99 26.17
CA ILE A 127 -32.49 14.19 26.24
C ILE A 127 -33.46 14.04 27.41
N THR A 128 -33.52 15.09 28.23
CA THR A 128 -34.47 15.19 29.34
C THR A 128 -35.79 15.75 28.85
N SER A 129 -36.89 15.08 29.19
CA SER A 129 -38.24 15.50 28.86
C SER A 129 -39.16 15.39 30.07
N TYR A 130 -40.37 15.91 29.96
CA TYR A 130 -41.39 15.79 31.00
C TYR A 130 -41.72 14.33 31.37
N TRP A 131 -41.62 13.39 30.41
CA TRP A 131 -42.02 12.00 30.58
C TRP A 131 -40.88 11.07 31.01
N GLY A 132 -39.65 11.59 31.12
CA GLY A 132 -38.46 10.82 31.44
C GLY A 132 -37.27 11.20 30.58
N ILE A 133 -36.25 10.34 30.60
CA ILE A 133 -34.99 10.51 29.88
C ILE A 133 -34.98 9.53 28.71
N TYR A 134 -34.71 10.05 27.51
CA TYR A 134 -34.70 9.26 26.27
C TYR A 134 -33.36 9.42 25.55
N ARG A 135 -32.90 8.37 24.86
CA ARG A 135 -31.81 8.42 23.90
C ARG A 135 -32.34 8.89 22.56
N TRP A 136 -31.85 10.03 22.11
CA TRP A 136 -32.29 10.66 20.88
C TRP A 136 -31.12 10.82 19.90
N PRO A 137 -31.32 10.63 18.59
CA PRO A 137 -30.26 10.88 17.60
C PRO A 137 -29.77 12.32 17.67
N HIS A 138 -28.47 12.53 17.48
CA HIS A 138 -27.93 13.89 17.37
C HIS A 138 -28.53 14.63 16.17
N GLU A 139 -28.78 15.94 16.31
CA GLU A 139 -29.26 16.80 15.21
C GLU A 139 -28.23 16.93 14.09
N SER A 140 -26.95 17.00 14.45
CA SER A 140 -25.82 17.07 13.52
C SER A 140 -24.91 15.85 13.68
N TYR A 141 -24.09 15.59 12.66
CA TYR A 141 -23.05 14.56 12.76
C TYR A 141 -22.09 14.92 13.89
N LEU A 142 -22.13 14.13 14.98
CA LEU A 142 -21.14 14.24 16.05
C LEU A 142 -19.76 13.99 15.44
N ARG A 143 -18.73 14.71 15.89
CA ARG A 143 -17.35 14.55 15.43
C ARG A 143 -16.45 13.99 16.54
N TYR A 144 -15.34 13.37 16.17
CA TYR A 144 -14.28 13.08 17.12
C TYR A 144 -13.58 14.38 17.50
N THR A 145 -13.66 14.77 18.77
CA THR A 145 -13.12 16.05 19.27
C THR A 145 -11.65 16.26 18.91
N GLU A 146 -10.84 15.18 18.88
CA GLU A 146 -9.43 15.28 18.51
C GLU A 146 -9.21 15.54 17.02
N LEU A 147 -9.99 14.90 16.14
CA LEU A 147 -9.88 15.08 14.68
C LEU A 147 -10.52 16.40 14.23
N GLU A 148 -11.62 16.80 14.87
CA GLU A 148 -12.22 18.12 14.67
C GLU A 148 -11.25 19.24 15.05
N GLY A 149 -10.58 19.14 16.22
CA GLY A 149 -9.57 20.12 16.61
C GLY A 149 -8.38 20.16 15.64
N LEU A 150 -8.04 19.01 15.04
CA LEU A 150 -6.98 18.90 14.05
C LEU A 150 -7.34 19.63 12.75
N GLU A 151 -8.56 19.39 12.24
CA GLU A 151 -9.10 20.10 11.08
C GLU A 151 -9.18 21.60 11.33
N GLN A 152 -9.77 22.02 12.45
CA GLN A 152 -9.92 23.44 12.78
C GLN A 152 -8.55 24.14 12.85
N THR A 153 -7.54 23.46 13.39
CA THR A 153 -6.19 24.01 13.42
C THR A 153 -5.59 24.08 12.02
N ALA A 154 -5.80 23.04 11.20
CA ALA A 154 -5.33 23.03 9.84
C ALA A 154 -5.97 24.16 9.02
N ASP A 155 -7.23 24.52 9.29
CA ASP A 155 -7.93 25.66 8.69
C ASP A 155 -7.35 27.03 9.10
N GLU A 156 -6.53 27.10 10.17
CA GLU A 156 -5.82 28.33 10.54
C GLU A 156 -4.63 28.61 9.61
N THR A 157 -4.91 28.88 8.33
CA THR A 157 -3.87 29.12 7.30
C THR A 157 -2.93 30.26 7.67
N ALA A 158 -3.40 31.29 8.38
CA ALA A 158 -2.57 32.42 8.83
C ALA A 158 -1.46 31.97 9.80
N SER A 159 -1.79 31.09 10.75
CA SER A 159 -0.82 30.54 11.71
C SER A 159 0.24 29.69 11.00
N MET A 160 -0.18 28.90 10.01
CA MET A 160 0.74 28.10 9.19
C MET A 160 1.63 28.97 8.31
N MET A 161 1.07 30.00 7.68
CA MET A 161 1.82 30.99 6.90
C MET A 161 2.87 31.68 7.76
N GLU A 162 2.52 32.13 8.97
CA GLU A 162 3.46 32.77 9.88
C GLU A 162 4.59 31.80 10.27
N ALA A 163 4.26 30.56 10.64
CA ALA A 163 5.24 29.55 11.05
C ALA A 163 6.25 29.25 9.94
N LEU A 164 5.77 29.04 8.70
CA LEU A 164 6.63 28.79 7.55
C LEU A 164 7.44 30.04 7.15
N GLY A 165 6.97 31.25 7.48
CA GLY A 165 7.68 32.50 7.21
C GLY A 165 9.02 32.66 7.95
N TYR A 166 9.22 31.93 9.05
CA TYR A 166 10.50 31.90 9.78
C TYR A 166 11.54 30.96 9.14
N LEU A 167 11.16 30.13 8.16
CA LEU A 167 12.04 29.15 7.50
C LEU A 167 12.88 29.77 6.37
N ALA A 168 13.55 30.89 6.63
CA ALA A 168 14.18 31.72 5.59
C ALA A 168 15.34 31.02 4.82
N LYS A 169 15.99 30.02 5.41
CA LYS A 169 17.12 29.29 4.81
C LYS A 169 16.77 27.86 4.38
N VAL A 170 15.48 27.52 4.34
CA VAL A 170 15.03 26.17 4.01
C VAL A 170 15.43 25.81 2.57
N GLN A 171 15.98 24.61 2.41
CA GLN A 171 16.42 24.06 1.13
C GLN A 171 15.50 22.93 0.64
N GLU A 172 14.90 22.21 1.59
CA GLU A 172 13.99 21.11 1.32
C GLU A 172 12.72 21.21 2.18
N LEU A 173 11.58 21.22 1.51
CA LEU A 173 10.27 21.17 2.15
C LEU A 173 9.62 19.83 1.88
N GLY A 174 8.97 19.25 2.89
CA GLY A 174 8.37 17.93 2.78
C GLY A 174 6.97 17.81 3.37
N LEU A 175 6.23 16.83 2.87
CA LEU A 175 4.88 16.51 3.30
C LEU A 175 4.68 15.00 3.32
N CYS A 176 4.15 14.47 4.42
CA CYS A 176 3.81 13.05 4.59
C CYS A 176 2.38 12.96 5.11
N CYS A 177 1.43 12.61 4.25
CA CYS A 177 0.02 12.48 4.60
C CYS A 177 -0.45 11.06 4.26
N ASP A 178 -1.06 10.39 5.22
CA ASP A 178 -1.59 9.03 5.06
C ASP A 178 -2.91 8.90 5.81
N ALA A 179 -4.03 9.06 5.10
CA ALA A 179 -5.37 8.99 5.69
C ALA A 179 -5.88 7.56 5.89
N GLY A 180 -5.10 6.54 5.54
CA GLY A 180 -5.56 5.14 5.58
C GLY A 180 -6.53 4.76 4.45
N LEU A 181 -6.61 5.57 3.39
CA LEU A 181 -7.39 5.26 2.18
C LEU A 181 -6.70 4.21 1.30
N GLY A 182 -5.41 3.97 1.53
CA GLY A 182 -4.63 2.94 0.87
C GLY A 182 -4.93 1.52 1.35
N TYR A 183 -3.98 0.63 1.15
CA TYR A 183 -4.04 -0.74 1.65
C TYR A 183 -3.76 -0.77 3.16
N LEU A 184 -4.68 -1.33 3.95
CA LEU A 184 -4.50 -1.51 5.40
C LEU A 184 -3.96 -2.91 5.69
N LEU A 185 -3.01 -3.04 6.62
CA LEU A 185 -2.36 -4.32 6.94
C LEU A 185 -3.26 -5.26 7.75
N GLY A 186 -4.01 -4.73 8.71
CA GLY A 186 -4.91 -5.51 9.58
C GLY A 186 -4.27 -6.82 10.07
N PRO A 187 -4.90 -7.99 9.84
CA PRO A 187 -4.40 -9.30 10.31
C PRO A 187 -3.15 -9.85 9.58
N ASP A 188 -2.70 -9.21 8.50
CA ASP A 188 -1.49 -9.60 7.75
C ASP A 188 -0.23 -8.89 8.27
N GLN A 189 -0.35 -8.10 9.34
CA GLN A 189 0.76 -7.40 9.97
C GLN A 189 1.72 -8.38 10.65
N GLN A 190 3.01 -8.32 10.29
CA GLN A 190 4.06 -9.05 10.98
C GLN A 190 4.52 -8.30 12.24
N LEU A 191 4.32 -8.91 13.42
CA LEU A 191 4.73 -8.33 14.71
C LEU A 191 6.24 -8.43 14.95
N GLU A 192 6.88 -9.49 14.46
CA GLU A 192 8.30 -9.78 14.68
C GLU A 192 9.22 -8.87 13.84
N SER A 193 8.77 -8.46 12.65
CA SER A 193 9.49 -7.55 11.75
C SER A 193 8.54 -6.51 11.16
N PRO A 194 8.25 -5.43 11.90
CA PRO A 194 7.35 -4.44 11.38
C PRO A 194 7.91 -3.76 10.11
N PRO A 195 7.03 -3.30 9.22
CA PRO A 195 7.44 -2.55 8.04
C PRO A 195 8.28 -1.33 8.44
N LEU A 196 9.32 -1.07 7.66
CA LEU A 196 10.15 0.10 7.84
C LEU A 196 9.32 1.37 7.57
N PRO A 197 9.50 2.43 8.39
CA PRO A 197 8.85 3.71 8.13
C PRO A 197 9.30 4.26 6.78
N HIS A 198 8.35 4.88 6.06
CA HIS A 198 8.66 5.57 4.82
C HIS A 198 9.48 6.84 5.14
N PRO A 199 10.67 7.04 4.54
CA PRO A 199 11.51 8.18 4.86
C PRO A 199 10.91 9.50 4.34
N VAL A 200 10.78 10.50 5.21
CA VAL A 200 10.22 11.82 4.82
C VAL A 200 11.21 12.68 4.02
N PHE A 201 12.51 12.58 4.30
CA PHE A 201 13.57 13.24 3.54
C PHE A 201 14.60 12.23 3.08
N GLY A 202 15.00 12.28 1.81
CA GLY A 202 16.08 11.48 1.24
C GLY A 202 15.86 9.97 1.27
N LEU A 203 16.08 9.31 0.13
CA LEU A 203 16.32 7.87 0.08
C LEU A 203 17.54 7.57 0.97
N ARG A 204 17.34 6.72 1.99
CA ARG A 204 18.31 6.32 3.04
C ARG A 204 18.46 7.27 4.22
N ASN A 205 17.42 7.33 5.07
CA ASN A 205 17.61 7.62 6.48
C ASN A 205 17.53 6.33 7.31
N LEU A 206 18.69 5.71 7.54
CA LEU A 206 18.91 4.61 8.51
C LEU A 206 18.38 4.92 9.93
N ARG A 207 18.13 6.21 10.23
CA ARG A 207 17.93 6.74 11.59
C ARG A 207 16.47 6.87 12.03
N TYR A 208 15.49 6.55 11.19
CA TYR A 208 14.06 6.49 11.59
C TYR A 208 13.69 5.13 12.25
N ARG A 209 14.59 4.14 12.18
CA ARG A 209 14.45 2.79 12.77
C ARG A 209 14.24 2.79 14.29
N THR A 210 14.81 3.76 15.01
CA THR A 210 14.91 3.73 16.48
C THR A 210 13.72 4.40 17.18
N LEU A 211 13.07 5.37 16.53
CA LEU A 211 11.94 6.13 17.10
C LEU A 211 10.66 5.30 17.14
N GLN A 212 10.35 4.54 16.09
CA GLN A 212 9.18 3.65 16.11
C GLN A 212 9.38 2.45 17.03
N ARG A 213 10.61 1.95 17.20
CA ARG A 213 10.90 0.88 18.17
C ARG A 213 10.66 1.34 19.61
N HIS A 214 10.97 2.61 19.95
CA HIS A 214 10.68 3.17 21.28
C HIS A 214 9.21 3.53 21.49
N LEU A 215 8.48 3.95 20.45
CA LEU A 215 7.04 4.21 20.56
C LEU A 215 6.23 2.91 20.75
N ARG A 216 6.73 1.77 20.25
CA ARG A 216 6.08 0.46 20.41
C ARG A 216 6.37 -0.27 21.72
N ILE A 217 7.54 -0.07 22.32
CA ILE A 217 7.81 -0.62 23.67
C ILE A 217 6.84 0.00 24.72
N ASN A 218 6.28 1.18 24.43
CA ASN A 218 5.19 1.76 25.22
C ASN A 218 3.78 1.30 24.80
N SER A 219 3.62 0.58 23.68
CA SER A 219 2.32 0.05 23.24
C SER A 219 1.85 -1.09 24.15
N ASP A 220 2.78 -1.88 24.70
CA ASP A 220 2.44 -2.90 25.70
C ASP A 220 1.83 -2.27 26.98
N SER A 221 2.20 -1.03 27.29
CA SER A 221 1.58 -0.24 28.36
C SER A 221 0.24 0.41 27.96
N MET A 222 -0.04 0.60 26.67
CA MET A 222 -1.33 1.11 26.15
C MET A 222 -2.35 -0.03 25.92
N ASN A 223 -1.90 -1.23 25.56
CA ASN A 223 -2.72 -2.43 25.48
C ASN A 223 -3.33 -2.80 26.84
N ALA A 224 -2.61 -2.52 27.94
CA ALA A 224 -3.14 -2.63 29.30
C ALA A 224 -4.25 -1.60 29.63
N ARG A 225 -4.34 -0.49 28.89
CA ARG A 225 -5.39 0.54 29.04
C ARG A 225 -6.57 0.39 28.08
N LYS A 226 -6.40 -0.28 26.93
CA LYS A 226 -7.51 -0.55 25.99
C LYS A 226 -8.40 -1.74 26.39
N LEU A 227 -7.96 -2.55 27.36
CA LEU A 227 -8.79 -3.50 28.12
C LEU A 227 -9.40 -2.88 29.39
N ALA A 228 -9.50 -1.54 29.49
CA ALA A 228 -9.98 -0.87 30.71
C ALA A 228 -11.46 -1.13 31.09
N PHE A 229 -12.15 -2.04 30.40
CA PHE A 229 -13.43 -2.55 30.86
C PHE A 229 -13.28 -4.04 31.12
N GLU A 230 -13.14 -4.38 32.40
CA GLU A 230 -13.12 -5.77 32.89
C GLU A 230 -14.42 -6.51 32.52
N SER A 231 -15.51 -5.78 32.20
CA SER A 231 -16.80 -6.31 31.72
C SER A 231 -17.46 -5.42 30.64
N PRO A 232 -18.05 -6.00 29.56
CA PRO A 232 -18.88 -5.28 28.58
C PRO A 232 -20.07 -4.51 29.19
N ARG A 233 -20.52 -4.87 30.39
CA ARG A 233 -21.59 -4.15 31.09
C ARG A 233 -21.11 -2.81 31.64
N ASP A 234 -19.91 -2.77 32.23
CA ASP A 234 -19.31 -1.54 32.80
C ASP A 234 -18.99 -0.51 31.72
N PHE A 235 -18.59 -0.99 30.54
CA PHE A 235 -18.44 -0.18 29.34
C PHE A 235 -19.74 0.56 28.97
N LYS A 236 -20.84 -0.18 28.81
CA LYS A 236 -22.14 0.39 28.43
C LYS A 236 -22.64 1.36 29.50
N TYR A 237 -22.39 1.05 30.76
CA TYR A 237 -22.72 1.92 31.88
C TYR A 237 -21.96 3.25 31.81
N THR A 238 -20.65 3.21 31.56
CA THR A 238 -19.81 4.41 31.45
C THR A 238 -20.23 5.31 30.29
N VAL A 239 -20.64 4.72 29.16
CA VAL A 239 -21.18 5.48 28.02
C VAL A 239 -22.49 6.17 28.39
N LEU A 240 -23.43 5.46 29.03
CA LEU A 240 -24.69 6.03 29.50
C LEU A 240 -24.48 7.11 30.56
N GLU A 241 -23.55 6.91 31.49
CA GLU A 241 -23.15 7.91 32.49
C GLU A 241 -22.65 9.19 31.82
N SER A 242 -21.82 9.07 30.78
CA SER A 242 -21.35 10.21 29.98
C SER A 242 -22.50 10.93 29.27
N MET A 243 -23.45 10.20 28.69
CA MET A 243 -24.63 10.78 28.00
C MET A 243 -25.52 11.56 28.98
N VAL A 244 -25.85 10.94 30.11
CA VAL A 244 -26.69 11.53 31.16
C VAL A 244 -26.01 12.75 31.78
N ARG A 245 -24.69 12.70 32.02
CA ARG A 245 -23.96 13.87 32.51
C ARG A 245 -23.96 15.03 31.52
N LYS A 246 -23.85 14.76 30.20
CA LYS A 246 -24.00 15.79 29.16
C LYS A 246 -25.41 16.39 29.12
N ALA A 247 -26.43 15.63 29.52
CA ALA A 247 -27.81 16.10 29.65
C ALA A 247 -28.06 16.98 30.90
N GLY A 248 -27.03 17.21 31.72
CA GLY A 248 -27.07 18.14 32.86
C GLY A 248 -27.18 17.48 34.24
N TYR A 249 -27.11 16.15 34.34
CA TYR A 249 -27.13 15.45 35.63
C TYR A 249 -25.75 15.43 36.31
N ALA A 250 -25.73 15.64 37.63
CA ALA A 250 -24.53 15.57 38.43
C ALA A 250 -24.06 14.10 38.67
N GLN A 251 -22.81 13.91 39.10
CA GLN A 251 -22.20 12.59 39.22
C GLN A 251 -22.91 11.69 40.25
N ASP A 252 -23.42 12.28 41.32
CA ASP A 252 -24.24 11.62 42.34
C ASP A 252 -25.61 11.18 41.81
N GLN A 253 -26.16 11.92 40.84
CA GLN A 253 -27.47 11.66 40.23
C GLN A 253 -27.41 10.74 39.01
N ALA A 254 -26.21 10.50 38.45
CA ALA A 254 -26.06 9.76 37.21
C ALA A 254 -26.61 8.34 37.29
N LYS A 255 -26.45 7.65 38.44
CA LYS A 255 -26.94 6.28 38.61
C LYS A 255 -28.47 6.19 38.50
N ASP A 256 -29.17 7.08 39.19
CA ASP A 256 -30.62 7.13 39.20
C ASP A 256 -31.18 7.55 37.84
N ALA A 257 -30.51 8.49 37.18
CA ALA A 257 -30.87 8.94 35.84
C ALA A 257 -30.64 7.84 34.78
N ILE A 258 -29.59 7.02 34.89
CA ILE A 258 -29.41 5.84 34.02
C ILE A 258 -30.54 4.81 34.26
N ALA A 259 -30.90 4.54 35.52
CA ALA A 259 -32.01 3.64 35.83
C ALA A 259 -33.35 4.15 35.29
N MET A 260 -33.57 5.47 35.35
CA MET A 260 -34.73 6.13 34.76
C MET A 260 -34.73 6.02 33.23
N LEU A 261 -33.59 6.23 32.57
CA LEU A 261 -33.46 6.08 31.11
C LEU A 261 -33.81 4.65 30.67
N LEU A 262 -33.22 3.64 31.31
CA LEU A 262 -33.46 2.23 30.97
C LEU A 262 -34.92 1.81 31.22
N SER A 263 -35.52 2.28 32.30
CA SER A 263 -36.93 1.98 32.60
C SER A 263 -37.91 2.71 31.67
N THR A 264 -37.59 3.95 31.28
CA THR A 264 -38.42 4.75 30.36
C THR A 264 -38.46 4.13 28.96
N GLU A 265 -37.34 3.60 28.48
CA GLU A 265 -37.26 2.95 27.15
C GLU A 265 -37.68 1.48 27.17
N ASN A 266 -37.82 0.89 28.36
CA ASN A 266 -38.02 -0.54 28.56
C ASN A 266 -36.90 -1.40 27.91
N VAL A 267 -35.65 -0.95 28.07
CA VAL A 267 -34.44 -1.57 27.50
C VAL A 267 -33.47 -1.96 28.61
N SER A 268 -32.81 -3.10 28.47
CA SER A 268 -31.74 -3.53 29.39
C SER A 268 -30.36 -3.05 28.91
N LEU A 269 -29.40 -2.91 29.83
CA LEU A 269 -27.99 -2.64 29.47
C LEU A 269 -27.45 -3.63 28.43
N THR A 270 -27.87 -4.90 28.48
CA THR A 270 -27.41 -5.93 27.54
C THR A 270 -27.97 -5.76 26.12
N SER A 271 -29.16 -5.17 25.96
CA SER A 271 -29.83 -5.00 24.66
C SER A 271 -29.42 -3.72 23.93
N ILE A 272 -28.69 -2.81 24.57
CA ILE A 272 -28.16 -1.61 23.91
C ILE A 272 -26.86 -1.96 23.17
N ASP A 273 -26.83 -1.72 21.87
CA ASP A 273 -25.61 -1.80 21.08
C ASP A 273 -24.98 -0.41 20.88
N PHE A 274 -23.84 -0.16 21.52
CA PHE A 274 -23.03 1.05 21.34
C PHE A 274 -21.82 0.81 20.43
N ASP A 275 -21.53 -0.45 20.12
CA ASP A 275 -20.32 -0.86 19.42
C ASP A 275 -20.61 -2.14 18.66
N GLU A 276 -20.74 -2.03 17.33
CA GLU A 276 -21.05 -3.12 16.38
C GLU A 276 -20.18 -4.37 16.60
N ARG A 277 -19.02 -4.24 17.28
CA ARG A 277 -18.17 -5.36 17.73
C ARG A 277 -18.87 -6.31 18.70
N THR A 278 -19.73 -5.80 19.59
CA THR A 278 -20.49 -6.62 20.54
C THR A 278 -21.54 -7.46 19.81
N ALA A 279 -22.21 -6.87 18.82
CA ALA A 279 -23.16 -7.57 17.96
C ALA A 279 -22.47 -8.57 17.03
N ALA A 280 -21.31 -8.24 16.46
CA ALA A 280 -20.52 -9.15 15.62
C ALA A 280 -19.95 -10.34 16.42
N ALA A 281 -19.46 -10.11 17.64
CA ALA A 281 -19.05 -11.18 18.55
C ALA A 281 -20.23 -12.07 18.96
N ALA A 282 -21.39 -11.49 19.25
CA ALA A 282 -22.62 -12.23 19.55
C ALA A 282 -23.15 -13.02 18.34
N ALA A 283 -23.04 -12.47 17.12
CA ALA A 283 -23.43 -13.14 15.88
C ALA A 283 -22.47 -14.27 15.50
N ALA A 284 -21.15 -14.10 15.69
CA ALA A 284 -20.15 -15.14 15.46
C ALA A 284 -20.35 -16.35 16.39
N LEU A 285 -20.83 -16.13 17.62
CA LEU A 285 -21.26 -17.20 18.53
C LEU A 285 -22.51 -17.92 18.05
N ALA A 286 -23.41 -17.21 17.35
CA ALA A 286 -24.64 -17.77 16.81
C ALA A 286 -24.43 -18.50 15.47
N SER A 287 -23.39 -18.14 14.71
CA SER A 287 -23.06 -18.71 13.40
C SER A 287 -21.74 -19.47 13.43
N SER A 288 -21.76 -20.72 13.89
CA SER A 288 -21.01 -21.81 13.25
C SER A 288 -21.35 -23.17 13.84
N GLU A 289 -21.59 -24.11 12.93
CA GLU A 289 -21.55 -25.55 13.14
C GLU A 289 -20.30 -25.97 13.91
N SER A 290 -20.44 -26.16 15.22
CA SER A 290 -19.48 -26.88 16.04
C SER A 290 -20.21 -27.48 17.22
N GLN A 291 -20.85 -28.62 16.95
CA GLN A 291 -21.34 -29.57 17.96
C GLN A 291 -20.25 -30.05 18.95
N VAL A 292 -19.00 -29.58 18.80
CA VAL A 292 -17.88 -29.90 19.69
C VAL A 292 -17.82 -28.97 20.91
N ILE A 293 -18.23 -27.70 20.81
CA ILE A 293 -18.19 -26.75 21.95
C ILE A 293 -19.32 -27.05 22.95
N ASN A 294 -20.46 -27.57 22.48
CA ASN A 294 -21.59 -27.95 23.35
C ASN A 294 -21.27 -29.07 24.36
N ARG A 295 -20.16 -29.80 24.19
CA ARG A 295 -19.78 -30.88 25.13
C ARG A 295 -19.05 -30.38 26.38
N ALA A 296 -18.42 -29.20 26.32
CA ALA A 296 -17.84 -28.54 27.49
C ALA A 296 -18.89 -27.70 28.26
N VAL A 297 -19.91 -27.19 27.55
CA VAL A 297 -20.97 -26.35 28.13
C VAL A 297 -21.98 -27.16 28.95
N LEU A 298 -22.25 -28.42 28.60
CA LEU A 298 -23.22 -29.27 29.31
C LEU A 298 -22.73 -29.89 30.63
N GLN A 299 -21.47 -29.69 31.04
CA GLN A 299 -20.96 -30.19 32.33
C GLN A 299 -21.04 -29.18 33.48
N HIS A 300 -21.49 -27.94 33.22
CA HIS A 300 -21.56 -26.87 34.24
C HIS A 300 -22.96 -26.29 34.50
N VAL A 301 -24.04 -26.95 34.04
CA VAL A 301 -25.40 -26.39 34.10
C VAL A 301 -26.14 -26.63 35.44
N ASP A 302 -25.54 -27.31 36.43
CA ASP A 302 -26.21 -27.62 37.70
C ASP A 302 -25.83 -26.73 38.90
N ALA A 303 -25.36 -25.50 38.67
CA ALA A 303 -25.11 -24.53 39.74
C ALA A 303 -25.88 -23.21 39.53
N ALA A 304 -26.44 -22.70 40.64
CA ALA A 304 -27.28 -21.51 40.71
C ALA A 304 -26.60 -20.23 40.15
N PRO A 305 -27.38 -19.20 39.74
CA PRO A 305 -26.85 -18.04 39.03
C PRO A 305 -26.15 -17.07 40.01
N ASP A 306 -24.85 -17.27 40.25
CA ASP A 306 -23.98 -16.27 40.89
C ASP A 306 -23.22 -15.45 39.85
N GLN A 307 -23.00 -14.17 40.18
CA GLN A 307 -22.40 -13.14 39.31
C GLN A 307 -21.00 -13.51 38.76
N ASP A 308 -20.28 -14.42 39.43
CA ASP A 308 -18.94 -14.88 39.02
C ASP A 308 -18.94 -15.85 37.82
N HIS A 309 -20.09 -16.44 37.47
CA HIS A 309 -20.20 -17.33 36.30
C HIS A 309 -20.16 -16.56 34.96
N ASP A 310 -20.69 -15.33 34.93
CA ASP A 310 -20.75 -14.51 33.71
C ASP A 310 -19.34 -14.01 33.29
N ASP A 311 -18.49 -13.68 34.26
CA ASP A 311 -17.10 -13.24 34.01
C ASP A 311 -16.19 -14.39 33.56
N THR A 312 -16.40 -15.59 34.11
CA THR A 312 -15.64 -16.79 33.73
C THR A 312 -16.04 -17.27 32.33
N PHE A 313 -17.34 -17.19 32.01
CA PHE A 313 -17.87 -17.44 30.66
C PHE A 313 -17.30 -16.43 29.66
N THR A 314 -17.32 -15.13 29.98
CA THR A 314 -16.80 -14.05 29.11
C THR A 314 -15.29 -14.17 28.86
N ARG A 315 -14.51 -14.52 29.89
CA ARG A 315 -13.05 -14.71 29.78
C ARG A 315 -12.68 -15.93 28.91
N THR A 316 -13.45 -17.01 29.02
CA THR A 316 -13.32 -18.21 28.19
C THR A 316 -13.74 -17.93 26.74
N LEU A 317 -14.78 -17.11 26.56
CA LEU A 317 -15.28 -16.69 25.25
C LEU A 317 -14.29 -15.79 24.51
N MET A 318 -13.62 -14.86 25.21
CA MET A 318 -12.53 -14.04 24.65
C MET A 318 -11.29 -14.87 24.29
N ALA A 319 -11.01 -15.94 25.01
CA ALA A 319 -9.92 -16.87 24.66
C ALA A 319 -10.25 -17.66 23.39
N VAL A 320 -11.50 -18.11 23.22
CA VAL A 320 -11.96 -18.83 22.01
C VAL A 320 -12.09 -17.89 20.79
N LEU A 321 -12.45 -16.62 20.99
CA LEU A 321 -12.50 -15.61 19.93
C LEU A 321 -11.12 -15.23 19.38
N ARG A 322 -10.04 -15.35 20.17
CA ARG A 322 -8.66 -15.19 19.64
C ARG A 322 -8.30 -16.24 18.58
N ASP A 323 -8.93 -17.41 18.65
CA ASP A 323 -8.66 -18.53 17.75
C ASP A 323 -9.66 -18.60 16.56
N SER A 324 -10.62 -17.67 16.46
CA SER A 324 -11.59 -17.60 15.38
C SER A 324 -11.24 -16.47 14.38
N PRO A 325 -11.42 -16.65 13.05
CA PRO A 325 -11.19 -15.59 12.05
C PRO A 325 -12.10 -14.36 12.24
N ALA A 326 -13.12 -14.42 13.09
CA ALA A 326 -13.93 -13.28 13.52
C ALA A 326 -13.28 -12.42 14.64
N GLY A 327 -12.10 -12.80 15.16
CA GLY A 327 -11.43 -12.18 16.30
C GLY A 327 -10.49 -11.01 15.99
N TYR A 328 -10.26 -10.67 14.71
CA TYR A 328 -9.37 -9.56 14.37
C TYR A 328 -10.09 -8.21 14.49
N PRO A 329 -9.54 -7.24 15.26
CA PRO A 329 -10.19 -5.96 15.55
C PRO A 329 -10.24 -5.02 14.32
N LEU A 330 -9.29 -5.17 13.39
CA LEU A 330 -9.27 -4.46 12.12
C LEU A 330 -9.38 -5.47 10.99
N GLN A 331 -10.50 -5.44 10.27
CA GLN A 331 -10.72 -6.23 9.06
C GLN A 331 -10.78 -5.27 7.87
N PRO A 332 -9.68 -5.06 7.11
CA PRO A 332 -9.63 -4.07 6.04
C PRO A 332 -10.78 -4.14 5.03
N ARG A 333 -11.32 -5.33 4.75
CA ARG A 333 -12.46 -5.54 3.86
C ARG A 333 -13.80 -5.11 4.45
N ASN A 334 -13.97 -5.25 5.76
CA ASN A 334 -15.23 -5.05 6.48
C ASN A 334 -14.99 -4.13 7.69
N LEU A 335 -14.80 -2.83 7.43
CA LEU A 335 -14.63 -1.86 8.50
C LEU A 335 -15.92 -1.68 9.30
N THR A 336 -15.78 -1.57 10.62
CA THR A 336 -16.85 -1.13 11.53
C THR A 336 -17.24 0.30 11.25
N ARG A 337 -18.42 0.73 11.67
CA ARG A 337 -18.85 2.13 11.57
C ARG A 337 -17.85 3.09 12.21
N GLY A 338 -17.37 2.80 13.43
CA GLY A 338 -16.42 3.66 14.14
C GLY A 338 -15.11 3.85 13.35
N GLN A 339 -14.64 2.79 12.70
CA GLN A 339 -13.48 2.81 11.80
C GLN A 339 -13.73 3.68 10.56
N LYS A 340 -14.89 3.52 9.91
CA LYS A 340 -15.27 4.34 8.75
C LYS A 340 -15.37 5.82 9.11
N GLU A 341 -16.02 6.15 10.22
CA GLU A 341 -16.13 7.52 10.71
C GLU A 341 -14.76 8.14 11.03
N MET A 342 -13.84 7.36 11.62
CA MET A 342 -12.48 7.82 11.91
C MET A 342 -11.68 8.10 10.63
N LEU A 343 -11.78 7.23 9.62
CA LEU A 343 -11.15 7.45 8.31
C LEU A 343 -11.72 8.69 7.62
N LEU A 344 -13.05 8.89 7.66
CA LEU A 344 -13.72 10.05 7.10
C LEU A 344 -13.20 11.36 7.71
N GLU A 345 -13.18 11.45 9.05
CA GLU A 345 -12.74 12.67 9.73
C GLU A 345 -11.23 12.91 9.58
N LEU A 346 -10.41 11.85 9.49
CA LEU A 346 -8.98 11.98 9.20
C LEU A 346 -8.74 12.46 7.76
N GLU A 347 -9.58 12.04 6.81
CA GLU A 347 -9.57 12.53 5.43
C GLU A 347 -9.86 14.03 5.36
N TRP A 348 -10.85 14.52 6.11
CA TRP A 348 -11.14 15.95 6.21
C TRP A 348 -9.97 16.74 6.80
N ALA A 349 -9.38 16.26 7.89
CA ALA A 349 -8.21 16.90 8.50
C ALA A 349 -7.00 16.94 7.54
N HIS A 350 -6.77 15.88 6.76
CA HIS A 350 -5.76 15.89 5.70
C HIS A 350 -6.04 16.93 4.63
N ARG A 351 -7.29 17.03 4.15
CA ARG A 351 -7.65 18.03 3.14
C ARG A 351 -7.34 19.44 3.62
N ALA A 352 -7.76 19.78 4.84
CA ALA A 352 -7.48 21.08 5.45
C ALA A 352 -5.98 21.33 5.57
N LEU A 353 -5.21 20.32 6.04
CA LEU A 353 -3.76 20.44 6.23
C LEU A 353 -3.03 20.71 4.92
N ILE A 354 -3.32 19.92 3.88
CA ILE A 354 -2.65 20.02 2.58
C ILE A 354 -3.02 21.35 1.90
N GLN A 355 -4.29 21.76 1.96
CA GLN A 355 -4.73 23.04 1.41
C GLN A 355 -4.04 24.22 2.08
N SER A 356 -4.05 24.27 3.41
CA SER A 356 -3.35 25.34 4.14
C SER A 356 -1.86 25.31 3.89
N TYR A 357 -1.24 24.13 3.77
CA TYR A 357 0.17 24.00 3.44
C TYR A 357 0.49 24.58 2.06
N VAL A 358 -0.27 24.22 1.03
CA VAL A 358 -0.10 24.73 -0.33
C VAL A 358 -0.29 26.25 -0.37
N ILE A 359 -1.31 26.80 0.30
CA ILE A 359 -1.56 28.24 0.35
C ILE A 359 -0.42 28.97 1.09
N ALA A 360 -0.05 28.48 2.27
CA ALA A 360 1.04 29.05 3.06
C ALA A 360 2.37 29.03 2.31
N LEU A 361 2.61 28.02 1.47
CA LEU A 361 3.79 27.96 0.61
C LEU A 361 3.77 29.06 -0.46
N ILE A 362 2.65 29.20 -1.18
CA ILE A 362 2.49 30.21 -2.22
C ILE A 362 2.72 31.62 -1.65
N ASP A 363 2.10 31.93 -0.51
CA ASP A 363 2.17 33.28 0.06
C ASP A 363 3.57 33.60 0.57
N ASN A 364 4.25 32.66 1.25
CA ASN A 364 5.63 32.86 1.70
C ASN A 364 6.63 32.92 0.53
N ALA A 365 6.39 32.16 -0.54
CA ALA A 365 7.19 32.20 -1.75
C ALA A 365 7.09 33.58 -2.45
N ARG A 366 5.87 34.14 -2.54
CA ARG A 366 5.64 35.50 -3.05
C ARG A 366 6.34 36.58 -2.23
N LEU A 367 6.48 36.37 -0.92
CA LEU A 367 7.26 37.22 -0.01
C LEU A 367 8.77 36.95 -0.04
N SER A 368 9.26 36.15 -1.01
CA SER A 368 10.67 35.80 -1.19
C SER A 368 11.31 35.11 0.02
N ARG A 369 10.51 34.42 0.85
CA ARG A 369 11.00 33.68 2.03
C ARG A 369 11.64 32.33 1.68
N PHE A 370 11.36 31.81 0.49
CA PHE A 370 11.87 30.52 0.00
C PHE A 370 12.90 30.64 -1.12
N ASN A 371 13.72 31.70 -1.11
CA ASN A 371 14.75 31.89 -2.12
C ASN A 371 15.80 30.75 -2.12
N SER A 372 16.03 30.10 -0.98
CA SER A 372 16.96 28.97 -0.87
C SER A 372 16.32 27.59 -1.15
N LEU A 373 15.01 27.53 -1.40
CA LEU A 373 14.30 26.27 -1.60
C LEU A 373 14.66 25.67 -2.97
N THR A 374 15.20 24.46 -2.95
CA THR A 374 15.59 23.73 -4.17
C THR A 374 14.86 22.40 -4.32
N THR A 375 14.27 21.88 -3.24
CA THR A 375 13.70 20.53 -3.20
C THR A 375 12.34 20.51 -2.55
N LEU A 376 11.39 19.83 -3.19
CA LEU A 376 10.07 19.51 -2.67
C LEU A 376 9.91 17.99 -2.59
N THR A 377 9.63 17.47 -1.40
CA THR A 377 9.53 16.02 -1.13
C THR A 377 8.14 15.68 -0.60
N ILE A 378 7.27 15.14 -1.44
CA ILE A 378 5.99 14.57 -1.03
C ILE A 378 6.22 13.08 -0.77
N ALA A 379 6.47 12.75 0.50
CA ALA A 379 6.85 11.40 0.94
C ALA A 379 5.67 10.43 1.06
N LYS A 380 4.47 10.94 1.30
CA LYS A 380 3.22 10.20 1.18
C LYS A 380 2.10 11.16 0.84
N ILE A 381 1.25 10.79 -0.10
CA ILE A 381 0.00 11.48 -0.35
C ILE A 381 -1.05 10.50 -0.92
N PRO A 382 -2.30 10.48 -0.40
CA PRO A 382 -3.39 9.74 -1.03
C PRO A 382 -3.67 10.25 -2.45
N SER A 383 -3.99 9.36 -3.37
CA SER A 383 -4.24 9.73 -4.77
C SER A 383 -5.35 10.77 -4.92
N SER A 384 -6.35 10.71 -4.05
CA SER A 384 -7.49 11.61 -3.93
C SER A 384 -7.12 13.03 -3.51
N HIS A 385 -5.91 13.29 -3.02
CA HIS A 385 -5.45 14.63 -2.65
C HIS A 385 -4.48 15.24 -3.66
N ILE A 386 -4.09 14.51 -4.71
CA ILE A 386 -3.16 14.99 -5.76
C ILE A 386 -3.66 16.28 -6.44
N PHE A 387 -4.98 16.44 -6.58
CA PHE A 387 -5.57 17.62 -7.21
C PHE A 387 -5.21 18.93 -6.51
N MET A 388 -4.83 18.90 -5.23
CA MET A 388 -4.43 20.11 -4.49
C MET A 388 -3.13 20.72 -5.00
N PHE A 389 -2.30 19.92 -5.68
CA PHE A 389 -1.06 20.35 -6.34
C PHE A 389 -1.26 20.69 -7.82
N GLN A 390 -2.46 20.49 -8.38
CA GLN A 390 -2.81 20.86 -9.76
C GLN A 390 -3.20 22.35 -9.85
N ARG A 391 -2.30 23.18 -9.32
CA ARG A 391 -2.44 24.63 -9.25
C ARG A 391 -1.25 25.27 -9.98
N PRO A 392 -1.47 25.99 -11.10
CA PRO A 392 -0.36 26.62 -11.82
C PRO A 392 0.42 27.64 -10.97
N ASP A 393 -0.28 28.39 -10.10
CA ASP A 393 0.32 29.41 -9.24
C ASP A 393 1.23 28.81 -8.15
N PHE A 394 0.97 27.57 -7.72
CA PHE A 394 1.85 26.84 -6.80
C PHE A 394 3.25 26.65 -7.40
N TRP A 395 3.33 26.04 -8.58
CA TRP A 395 4.61 25.74 -9.22
C TRP A 395 5.34 27.01 -9.68
N GLN A 396 4.62 27.98 -10.23
CA GLN A 396 5.19 29.28 -10.64
C GLN A 396 5.75 30.09 -9.46
N SER A 397 5.21 29.91 -8.25
CA SER A 397 5.71 30.61 -7.07
C SER A 397 7.09 30.13 -6.60
N LEU A 398 7.55 28.95 -7.05
CA LEU A 398 8.79 28.31 -6.61
C LEU A 398 9.84 28.25 -7.75
N PRO A 399 10.39 29.39 -8.20
CA PRO A 399 11.25 29.43 -9.40
C PRO A 399 12.60 28.73 -9.22
N ASN A 400 13.09 28.58 -7.98
CA ASN A 400 14.37 27.93 -7.69
C ASN A 400 14.25 26.41 -7.47
N LEU A 401 13.04 25.85 -7.59
CA LEU A 401 12.80 24.44 -7.36
C LEU A 401 13.44 23.58 -8.46
N THR A 402 14.44 22.77 -8.12
CA THR A 402 15.14 21.91 -9.09
C THR A 402 14.81 20.44 -8.94
N ASN A 403 14.39 20.02 -7.75
CA ASN A 403 14.20 18.63 -7.36
C ASN A 403 12.78 18.42 -6.85
N VAL A 404 12.07 17.43 -7.41
CA VAL A 404 10.75 17.02 -6.95
C VAL A 404 10.75 15.53 -6.71
N ALA A 405 10.30 15.11 -5.53
CA ALA A 405 10.01 13.73 -5.20
C ALA A 405 8.53 13.58 -4.86
N LEU A 406 7.86 12.62 -5.51
CA LEU A 406 6.43 12.37 -5.38
C LEU A 406 6.18 10.88 -5.13
N ALA A 407 5.77 10.56 -3.91
CA ALA A 407 5.40 9.23 -3.48
C ALA A 407 3.90 9.17 -3.18
N VAL A 408 3.15 8.40 -3.98
CA VAL A 408 1.69 8.42 -3.98
C VAL A 408 1.14 7.12 -3.41
N VAL A 409 0.30 7.24 -2.39
CA VAL A 409 -0.52 6.14 -1.87
C VAL A 409 -1.72 5.98 -2.79
N ALA A 410 -1.79 4.84 -3.48
CA ALA A 410 -2.94 4.54 -4.32
C ALA A 410 -4.16 4.26 -3.44
N ASP A 411 -5.29 4.91 -3.72
CA ASP A 411 -6.50 4.73 -2.92
C ASP A 411 -7.16 3.39 -3.27
N TRP A 412 -7.62 2.68 -2.25
CA TRP A 412 -8.36 1.44 -2.36
C TRP A 412 -9.83 1.60 -1.96
N ARG A 413 -10.15 2.74 -1.36
CA ARG A 413 -11.46 3.07 -0.86
C ARG A 413 -11.71 4.57 -0.91
N GLN A 414 -12.98 4.91 -0.95
CA GLN A 414 -13.47 6.25 -0.72
C GLN A 414 -14.48 6.19 0.41
N VAL A 415 -14.28 7.04 1.41
CA VAL A 415 -15.18 7.16 2.55
C VAL A 415 -15.98 8.44 2.40
N ALA A 416 -17.30 8.34 2.45
CA ALA A 416 -18.20 9.48 2.24
C ALA A 416 -19.36 9.47 3.24
N LYS A 417 -19.77 10.68 3.63
CA LYS A 417 -21.00 10.89 4.41
C LYS A 417 -22.17 11.00 3.45
N VAL A 418 -23.06 10.01 3.45
CA VAL A 418 -24.24 9.98 2.56
C VAL A 418 -25.48 10.53 3.25
N ALA A 419 -25.60 10.33 4.57
CA ALA A 419 -26.68 10.87 5.39
C ALA A 419 -26.17 11.19 6.81
N PRO A 420 -26.92 11.93 7.65
CA PRO A 420 -26.58 12.10 9.05
C PRO A 420 -26.38 10.75 9.76
N GLY A 421 -25.19 10.53 10.31
CA GLY A 421 -24.84 9.28 10.98
C GLY A 421 -24.62 8.05 10.07
N CYS A 422 -24.67 8.22 8.74
CA CYS A 422 -24.37 7.16 7.78
C CYS A 422 -23.09 7.49 7.01
N VAL A 423 -22.07 6.64 7.20
CA VAL A 423 -20.80 6.72 6.49
C VAL A 423 -20.65 5.48 5.63
N GLU A 424 -20.49 5.69 4.33
CA GLU A 424 -20.25 4.64 3.35
C GLU A 424 -18.76 4.48 3.09
N ASP A 425 -18.35 3.24 2.87
CA ASP A 425 -17.02 2.83 2.46
C ASP A 425 -17.16 2.13 1.10
N THR A 426 -16.80 2.82 0.03
CA THR A 426 -16.90 2.31 -1.34
C THR A 426 -15.53 1.92 -1.84
N PHE A 427 -15.41 0.72 -2.40
CA PHE A 427 -14.18 0.28 -3.06
C PHE A 427 -13.82 1.19 -4.24
N VAL A 428 -12.54 1.54 -4.36
CA VAL A 428 -11.98 2.28 -5.48
C VAL A 428 -10.83 1.46 -6.07
N SER A 429 -10.74 1.38 -7.39
CA SER A 429 -9.61 0.70 -8.01
C SER A 429 -8.33 1.55 -7.82
N PRO A 430 -7.25 1.00 -7.26
CA PRO A 430 -5.99 1.72 -7.13
C PRO A 430 -5.40 2.15 -8.48
N VAL A 431 -5.79 1.49 -9.58
CA VAL A 431 -5.36 1.82 -10.96
C VAL A 431 -5.87 3.20 -11.39
N GLU A 432 -7.03 3.66 -10.89
CA GLU A 432 -7.58 4.99 -11.21
C GLU A 432 -6.65 6.13 -10.75
N SER A 433 -5.74 5.86 -9.81
CA SER A 433 -4.74 6.81 -9.32
C SER A 433 -3.78 7.28 -10.43
N VAL A 434 -3.53 6.43 -11.43
CA VAL A 434 -2.52 6.68 -12.48
C VAL A 434 -2.84 7.94 -13.29
N LEU A 435 -4.11 8.15 -13.65
CA LEU A 435 -4.54 9.31 -14.43
C LEU A 435 -4.38 10.63 -13.65
N LYS A 436 -4.67 10.62 -12.35
CA LYS A 436 -4.52 11.79 -11.46
C LYS A 436 -3.06 12.25 -11.44
N VAL A 437 -2.14 11.29 -11.30
CA VAL A 437 -0.70 11.55 -11.29
C VAL A 437 -0.20 11.97 -12.67
N GLN A 438 -0.59 11.27 -13.74
CA GLN A 438 -0.20 11.63 -15.09
C GLN A 438 -0.56 13.09 -15.41
N SER A 439 -1.77 13.52 -15.06
CA SER A 439 -2.23 14.91 -15.26
C SER A 439 -1.39 15.92 -14.48
N LEU A 440 -1.01 15.61 -13.23
CA LEU A 440 -0.10 16.46 -12.46
C LEU A 440 1.28 16.55 -13.13
N LEU A 441 1.85 15.42 -13.56
CA LEU A 441 3.17 15.39 -14.18
C LEU A 441 3.18 16.14 -15.52
N GLN A 442 2.21 15.88 -16.38
CA GLN A 442 2.13 16.41 -17.74
C GLN A 442 1.75 17.90 -17.76
N ASP A 443 0.73 18.31 -17.00
CA ASP A 443 0.18 19.67 -17.13
C ASP A 443 0.91 20.68 -16.24
N HIS A 444 1.54 20.21 -15.15
CA HIS A 444 2.14 21.10 -14.16
C HIS A 444 3.65 20.95 -14.07
N ILE A 445 4.18 19.74 -13.83
CA ILE A 445 5.62 19.55 -13.62
C ILE A 445 6.41 19.65 -14.93
N ALA A 446 5.90 19.09 -16.03
CA ALA A 446 6.58 19.11 -17.33
C ALA A 446 6.79 20.53 -17.88
N THR A 447 5.92 21.47 -17.50
CA THR A 447 5.98 22.88 -17.93
C THR A 447 7.06 23.69 -17.19
N GLN A 448 7.63 23.15 -16.11
CA GLN A 448 8.62 23.86 -15.30
C GLN A 448 10.03 23.62 -15.83
N GLU A 449 10.65 24.67 -16.39
CA GLU A 449 12.00 24.59 -16.95
C GLU A 449 13.08 24.35 -15.89
N ASN A 450 12.85 24.80 -14.65
CA ASN A 450 13.77 24.70 -13.52
C ASN A 450 13.88 23.27 -12.95
N ILE A 451 12.83 22.44 -13.09
CA ILE A 451 12.82 21.08 -12.52
C ILE A 451 13.71 20.17 -13.36
N LYS A 452 14.83 19.75 -12.79
CA LYS A 452 15.84 18.88 -13.44
C LYS A 452 15.83 17.45 -12.92
N PHE A 453 15.37 17.24 -11.68
CA PHE A 453 15.25 15.93 -11.06
C PHE A 453 13.81 15.65 -10.68
N LEU A 454 13.31 14.50 -11.13
CA LEU A 454 11.99 13.98 -10.75
C LEU A 454 12.15 12.55 -10.22
N HIS A 455 11.71 12.33 -8.99
CA HIS A 455 11.49 11.00 -8.43
C HIS A 455 10.00 10.73 -8.31
N PHE A 456 9.57 9.56 -8.76
CA PHE A 456 8.20 9.09 -8.63
C PHE A 456 8.16 7.66 -8.07
N GLU A 457 7.27 7.44 -7.10
CA GLU A 457 7.00 6.09 -6.60
C GLU A 457 5.54 5.85 -6.22
N TRP A 458 5.10 4.60 -6.39
CA TRP A 458 3.85 4.12 -5.83
C TRP A 458 4.06 3.51 -4.45
N ILE A 459 3.24 3.93 -3.50
CA ILE A 459 3.08 3.30 -2.19
C ILE A 459 1.82 2.44 -2.27
N CYS A 460 2.03 1.20 -2.71
CA CYS A 460 0.99 0.19 -2.87
C CYS A 460 1.60 -1.20 -2.64
N GLY A 461 0.98 -2.24 -3.20
CA GLY A 461 1.59 -3.56 -3.30
C GLY A 461 2.94 -3.52 -4.04
N GLY A 462 3.64 -4.64 -4.09
CA GLY A 462 4.96 -4.75 -4.71
C GLY A 462 5.97 -5.51 -3.86
N GLU A 463 7.26 -5.36 -4.16
CA GLU A 463 8.31 -6.13 -3.45
C GLU A 463 8.51 -5.70 -2.01
N PHE A 464 8.29 -4.42 -1.73
CA PHE A 464 8.45 -3.82 -0.40
C PHE A 464 7.15 -3.75 0.40
N ALA A 465 6.04 -4.17 -0.20
CA ALA A 465 4.76 -4.24 0.48
C ALA A 465 4.83 -5.33 1.58
N PRO A 466 4.54 -4.99 2.85
CA PRO A 466 4.63 -5.94 3.96
C PRO A 466 3.43 -6.90 3.99
N GLY A 467 3.63 -8.12 4.43
CA GLY A 467 2.55 -9.09 4.56
C GLY A 467 2.36 -9.97 3.33
N THR A 468 1.81 -11.16 3.59
CA THR A 468 1.65 -12.21 2.58
C THR A 468 0.63 -11.88 1.51
N THR A 469 -0.32 -10.98 1.79
CA THR A 469 -1.50 -10.69 0.94
C THR A 469 -1.28 -9.53 -0.04
N GLN A 470 -0.23 -8.73 0.13
CA GLN A 470 0.15 -7.67 -0.81
C GLN A 470 1.56 -7.80 -1.40
N ARG A 471 2.46 -8.56 -0.76
CA ARG A 471 3.81 -8.75 -1.30
C ARG A 471 3.78 -9.41 -2.67
N ASN A 472 4.49 -8.79 -3.61
CA ASN A 472 4.56 -9.14 -5.04
C ASN A 472 3.22 -9.05 -5.79
N LEU A 473 2.21 -8.36 -5.24
CA LEU A 473 0.90 -8.15 -5.85
C LEU A 473 0.61 -6.66 -6.04
N TYR A 474 -0.42 -6.35 -6.82
CA TYR A 474 -1.01 -5.00 -6.95
C TYR A 474 -0.02 -3.88 -7.34
N VAL A 475 0.96 -4.19 -8.19
CA VAL A 475 1.88 -3.17 -8.73
C VAL A 475 1.14 -2.37 -9.81
N LEU A 476 1.29 -1.05 -9.79
CA LEU A 476 0.55 -0.15 -10.69
C LEU A 476 1.38 0.31 -11.89
N PRO A 477 0.74 0.73 -13.00
CA PRO A 477 1.43 1.31 -14.14
C PRO A 477 2.21 2.57 -13.74
N ALA A 478 3.38 2.77 -14.35
CA ALA A 478 4.05 4.05 -14.36
C ALA A 478 3.18 5.09 -15.08
N PRO A 479 3.14 6.36 -14.63
CA PRO A 479 2.24 7.39 -15.15
C PRO A 479 2.70 7.96 -16.51
N PHE A 480 3.08 7.09 -17.46
CA PHE A 480 3.45 7.50 -18.82
C PHE A 480 2.23 7.77 -19.71
N CYS A 481 1.11 7.11 -19.47
CA CYS A 481 -0.15 7.28 -20.20
C CYS A 481 -1.29 6.68 -19.36
N SER A 482 -2.53 6.69 -19.87
CA SER A 482 -3.62 6.00 -19.18
C SER A 482 -3.34 4.50 -19.04
N PRO A 483 -3.84 3.83 -17.98
CA PRO A 483 -3.66 2.39 -17.81
C PRO A 483 -4.11 1.55 -19.01
N GLU A 484 -5.21 1.92 -19.66
CA GLU A 484 -5.75 1.24 -20.84
C GLU A 484 -4.86 1.47 -22.06
N GLN A 485 -4.31 2.69 -22.21
CA GLN A 485 -3.35 3.03 -23.25
C GLN A 485 -2.02 2.30 -23.04
N MET A 486 -1.58 2.10 -21.79
CA MET A 486 -0.32 1.40 -21.46
C MET A 486 -0.25 0.02 -22.12
N VAL A 487 -1.36 -0.73 -22.09
CA VAL A 487 -1.44 -2.09 -22.63
C VAL A 487 -1.88 -2.16 -24.09
N HIS A 488 -2.24 -1.03 -24.71
CA HIS A 488 -2.74 -1.00 -26.08
C HIS A 488 -1.58 -1.04 -27.10
N PRO A 489 -1.61 -1.91 -28.12
CA PRO A 489 -0.46 -2.13 -29.01
C PRO A 489 0.03 -0.92 -29.81
N GLU A 490 -0.87 0.01 -30.15
CA GLU A 490 -0.54 1.16 -31.00
C GLU A 490 -0.14 2.43 -30.23
N THR A 491 -0.20 2.41 -28.90
CA THR A 491 0.02 3.61 -28.06
C THR A 491 1.40 4.24 -28.28
N ALA A 492 2.43 3.42 -28.40
CA ALA A 492 3.79 3.91 -28.63
C ALA A 492 3.93 4.68 -29.96
N LYS A 493 3.03 4.50 -30.93
CA LYS A 493 3.05 5.26 -32.19
C LYS A 493 2.40 6.64 -32.08
N SER A 494 1.71 6.91 -30.98
CA SER A 494 0.98 8.15 -30.73
C SER A 494 1.74 8.98 -29.68
N PRO A 495 2.73 9.80 -30.08
CA PRO A 495 3.58 10.52 -29.12
C PRO A 495 2.80 11.50 -28.25
N ASP A 496 1.70 12.06 -28.74
CA ASP A 496 0.87 13.05 -28.03
C ASP A 496 0.18 12.49 -26.77
N VAL A 497 0.10 11.16 -26.67
CA VAL A 497 -0.53 10.45 -25.54
C VAL A 497 0.48 10.16 -24.42
N LEU A 498 1.77 10.12 -24.75
CA LEU A 498 2.83 9.75 -23.83
C LEU A 498 3.32 10.95 -23.03
N LEU A 499 3.60 10.72 -21.76
CA LEU A 499 4.22 11.68 -20.86
C LEU A 499 5.54 12.16 -21.47
N SER A 500 5.68 13.48 -21.62
CA SER A 500 6.92 14.12 -22.04
C SER A 500 7.40 15.06 -20.95
N LEU A 501 8.64 14.86 -20.51
CA LEU A 501 9.31 15.66 -19.48
C LEU A 501 10.54 16.36 -20.09
N PRO A 502 10.35 17.42 -20.90
CA PRO A 502 11.39 17.97 -21.75
C PRO A 502 12.58 18.57 -21.00
N HIS A 503 12.40 18.95 -19.73
CA HIS A 503 13.43 19.62 -18.93
C HIS A 503 14.12 18.71 -17.89
N VAL A 504 13.58 17.50 -17.65
CA VAL A 504 14.05 16.57 -16.63
C VAL A 504 15.30 15.84 -17.12
N ARG A 505 16.42 16.08 -16.44
CA ARG A 505 17.72 15.44 -16.73
C ARG A 505 17.92 14.14 -15.97
N HIS A 506 17.30 14.01 -14.80
CA HIS A 506 17.38 12.84 -13.95
C HIS A 506 15.97 12.37 -13.58
N LEU A 507 15.58 11.19 -14.09
CA LEU A 507 14.32 10.54 -13.77
C LEU A 507 14.59 9.32 -12.88
N SER A 508 13.87 9.23 -11.77
CA SER A 508 13.91 8.09 -10.86
C SER A 508 12.50 7.52 -10.71
N LEU A 509 12.32 6.23 -10.99
CA LEU A 509 11.04 5.54 -10.87
C LEU A 509 11.16 4.38 -9.89
N LYS A 510 10.16 4.22 -9.03
CA LYS A 510 10.12 3.13 -8.07
C LYS A 510 8.74 2.52 -7.92
N ASN A 511 8.71 1.19 -7.78
CA ASN A 511 7.50 0.39 -7.52
C ASN A 511 6.38 0.58 -8.56
N CYS A 512 6.74 0.52 -9.83
CA CYS A 512 5.80 0.63 -10.93
C CYS A 512 6.11 -0.38 -12.03
N TYR A 513 5.15 -0.58 -12.95
CA TYR A 513 5.40 -1.34 -14.16
C TYR A 513 5.14 -0.53 -15.42
N ALA A 514 5.70 -0.93 -16.56
CA ALA A 514 5.33 -0.38 -17.86
C ALA A 514 5.30 -1.48 -18.93
N THR A 515 4.47 -1.31 -19.96
CA THR A 515 4.53 -2.19 -21.13
C THR A 515 5.73 -1.79 -21.99
N PRO A 516 6.54 -2.74 -22.49
CA PRO A 516 7.86 -2.46 -23.04
C PRO A 516 7.86 -1.48 -24.23
N HIS A 517 6.85 -1.51 -25.10
CA HIS A 517 6.78 -0.61 -26.26
C HIS A 517 6.53 0.85 -25.84
N VAL A 518 5.65 1.07 -24.87
CA VAL A 518 5.40 2.39 -24.27
C VAL A 518 6.63 2.88 -23.53
N PHE A 519 7.23 2.03 -22.69
CA PHE A 519 8.41 2.37 -21.91
C PHE A 519 9.58 2.81 -22.80
N LEU A 520 9.90 2.00 -23.82
CA LEU A 520 10.97 2.29 -24.76
C LEU A 520 10.74 3.60 -25.51
N GLN A 521 9.51 3.86 -25.97
CA GLN A 521 9.21 5.09 -26.69
C GLN A 521 9.24 6.33 -25.79
N ALA A 522 8.72 6.24 -24.57
CA ALA A 522 8.77 7.33 -23.59
C ALA A 522 10.23 7.68 -23.26
N LEU A 523 11.07 6.67 -22.99
CA LEU A 523 12.50 6.86 -22.77
C LEU A 523 13.20 7.45 -23.98
N ARG A 524 12.96 6.94 -25.20
CA ARG A 524 13.54 7.47 -26.43
C ARG A 524 13.22 8.96 -26.60
N THR A 525 11.98 9.34 -26.33
CA THR A 525 11.52 10.73 -26.45
C THR A 525 12.21 11.63 -25.45
N MET A 526 12.23 11.25 -24.16
CA MET A 526 12.87 12.03 -23.10
C MET A 526 14.41 12.09 -23.25
N ALA A 527 15.04 11.00 -23.69
CA ALA A 527 16.48 10.90 -23.94
C ALA A 527 16.94 11.69 -25.17
N GLY A 528 16.07 11.84 -26.18
CA GLY A 528 16.29 12.76 -27.30
C GLY A 528 16.13 14.23 -26.93
N GLN A 529 15.61 14.53 -25.73
CA GLN A 529 15.42 15.88 -25.21
C GLN A 529 16.52 16.22 -24.18
N SER A 530 16.32 15.86 -22.91
CA SER A 530 17.24 16.27 -21.83
C SER A 530 17.60 15.17 -20.83
N LEU A 531 16.99 13.98 -20.92
CA LEU A 531 17.22 12.90 -19.96
C LEU A 531 18.64 12.33 -20.09
N GLN A 532 19.44 12.48 -19.04
CA GLN A 532 20.82 12.03 -18.94
C GLN A 532 20.98 10.84 -17.98
N LYS A 533 20.14 10.80 -16.94
CA LYS A 533 20.21 9.80 -15.87
C LYS A 533 18.86 9.15 -15.62
N LEU A 534 18.80 7.82 -15.64
CA LEU A 534 17.63 7.03 -15.29
C LEU A 534 17.96 6.10 -14.12
N GLU A 535 17.16 6.17 -13.06
CA GLU A 535 17.22 5.24 -11.93
C GLU A 535 15.89 4.48 -11.81
N LEU A 536 15.96 3.15 -11.80
CA LEU A 536 14.81 2.27 -11.67
C LEU A 536 14.98 1.36 -10.46
N GLU A 537 14.03 1.40 -9.54
CA GLU A 537 14.00 0.53 -8.36
C GLU A 537 12.70 -0.26 -8.29
N THR A 538 12.78 -1.59 -8.28
CA THR A 538 11.63 -2.50 -8.32
C THR A 538 10.66 -2.21 -9.50
N VAL A 539 11.20 -1.68 -10.60
CA VAL A 539 10.43 -1.40 -11.83
C VAL A 539 10.37 -2.63 -12.70
N SER A 540 9.18 -2.91 -13.23
CA SER A 540 8.94 -4.14 -14.01
C SER A 540 8.39 -3.88 -15.40
N LEU A 541 8.71 -4.77 -16.35
CA LEU A 541 8.07 -4.79 -17.66
C LEU A 541 6.94 -5.82 -17.69
N THR A 542 5.89 -5.55 -18.46
CA THR A 542 4.91 -6.59 -18.82
C THR A 542 5.44 -7.46 -19.95
N GLY A 543 4.63 -8.43 -20.37
CA GLY A 543 4.85 -9.14 -21.64
C GLY A 543 4.75 -8.20 -22.85
N SER A 544 5.19 -8.68 -24.01
CA SER A 544 5.05 -7.92 -25.26
C SER A 544 3.58 -7.68 -25.60
N PRO A 545 3.23 -6.52 -26.18
CA PRO A 545 1.89 -6.31 -26.72
C PRO A 545 1.61 -7.32 -27.85
N THR A 546 0.35 -7.74 -27.96
CA THR A 546 -0.10 -8.64 -29.02
C THR A 546 -1.39 -8.11 -29.67
N ARG A 547 -1.50 -8.33 -30.98
CA ARG A 547 -2.72 -8.05 -31.76
C ARG A 547 -3.64 -9.28 -31.83
N ASP A 548 -3.12 -10.47 -31.53
CA ASP A 548 -3.84 -11.73 -31.69
C ASP A 548 -4.57 -12.13 -30.41
N GLN A 549 -5.90 -11.98 -30.43
CA GLN A 549 -6.78 -12.32 -29.30
C GLN A 549 -7.10 -13.83 -29.18
N ALA A 550 -6.82 -14.63 -30.22
CA ALA A 550 -7.38 -15.97 -30.37
C ALA A 550 -6.66 -17.11 -29.62
N HIS A 551 -5.36 -16.98 -29.32
CA HIS A 551 -4.57 -18.06 -28.70
C HIS A 551 -4.44 -17.96 -27.17
N LEU A 552 -4.86 -16.85 -26.56
CA LEU A 552 -4.60 -16.56 -25.13
C LEU A 552 -5.68 -17.08 -24.16
N ASN A 553 -6.91 -17.33 -24.65
CA ASN A 553 -8.03 -17.77 -23.81
C ASN A 553 -7.82 -19.15 -23.16
N ALA A 554 -6.98 -20.03 -23.75
CA ALA A 554 -6.70 -21.35 -23.19
C ALA A 554 -5.62 -21.34 -22.08
N ALA A 555 -4.63 -20.43 -22.16
CA ALA A 555 -3.53 -20.35 -21.19
C ALA A 555 -3.93 -19.55 -19.93
N VAL A 556 -4.73 -18.49 -20.09
CA VAL A 556 -5.22 -17.65 -19.00
C VAL A 556 -6.16 -18.44 -18.07
N HIS A 557 -7.08 -19.25 -18.62
CA HIS A 557 -7.96 -20.10 -17.83
C HIS A 557 -7.24 -21.19 -17.01
N GLN A 558 -6.12 -21.75 -17.51
CA GLN A 558 -5.33 -22.72 -16.73
C GLN A 558 -4.47 -22.08 -15.64
N LEU A 559 -4.03 -20.83 -15.84
CA LEU A 559 -3.30 -20.03 -14.84
C LEU A 559 -4.21 -19.57 -13.68
N HIS A 560 -5.47 -19.20 -13.96
CA HIS A 560 -6.45 -18.84 -12.91
C HIS A 560 -6.81 -20.00 -11.98
N ALA A 561 -6.77 -21.25 -12.43
CA ALA A 561 -7.05 -22.42 -11.59
C ALA A 561 -5.91 -22.75 -10.58
N HIS A 562 -4.69 -22.28 -10.82
CA HIS A 562 -3.50 -22.67 -10.03
C HIS A 562 -2.79 -21.52 -9.31
N VAL A 563 -3.23 -20.28 -9.54
CA VAL A 563 -2.62 -19.08 -8.95
C VAL A 563 -3.72 -18.14 -8.49
N GLY A 564 -4.33 -18.47 -7.35
CA GLY A 564 -5.18 -17.57 -6.53
C GLY A 564 -6.11 -16.66 -7.33
N ALA A 565 -7.11 -17.23 -8.00
CA ALA A 565 -8.28 -16.46 -8.40
C ALA A 565 -8.96 -15.85 -7.15
N PRO A 566 -9.63 -14.68 -7.25
CA PRO A 566 -10.71 -14.41 -6.33
C PRO A 566 -11.70 -15.56 -6.49
N ILE A 567 -11.92 -16.31 -5.40
CA ILE A 567 -12.86 -17.43 -5.40
C ILE A 567 -14.22 -16.84 -5.79
N GLN A 568 -14.70 -17.16 -7.00
CA GLN A 568 -16.12 -17.06 -7.27
C GLN A 568 -16.79 -18.04 -6.31
N ILE A 569 -17.48 -17.51 -5.31
CA ILE A 569 -18.39 -18.29 -4.49
C ILE A 569 -19.49 -18.76 -5.45
N GLN A 570 -19.43 -20.01 -5.85
CA GLN A 570 -20.54 -20.69 -6.49
C GLN A 570 -21.60 -20.83 -5.40
N ILE A 571 -22.52 -19.86 -5.31
CA ILE A 571 -23.75 -20.01 -4.55
C ILE A 571 -24.52 -21.11 -5.26
N GLN A 572 -24.37 -22.34 -4.78
CA GLN A 572 -25.32 -23.40 -5.04
C GLN A 572 -26.65 -22.93 -4.44
N ALA A 573 -27.59 -22.57 -5.31
CA ALA A 573 -28.96 -22.37 -4.90
C ALA A 573 -29.41 -23.61 -4.10
N PRO A 574 -30.02 -23.46 -2.92
CA PRO A 574 -30.54 -24.59 -2.18
C PRO A 574 -31.62 -25.26 -3.02
N GLY A 575 -31.47 -26.57 -3.23
CA GLY A 575 -32.53 -27.39 -3.82
C GLY A 575 -33.82 -27.26 -3.01
N PRO A 576 -34.99 -27.33 -3.65
CA PRO A 576 -36.26 -27.12 -2.98
C PRO A 576 -36.57 -28.30 -2.04
N VAL A 577 -36.64 -28.01 -0.74
CA VAL A 577 -37.22 -28.90 0.27
C VAL A 577 -38.73 -28.69 0.24
N HIS A 578 -39.45 -29.79 0.02
CA HIS A 578 -40.91 -29.87 0.13
C HIS A 578 -41.39 -29.40 1.51
N ALA A 579 -42.31 -28.45 1.54
CA ALA A 579 -43.21 -28.24 2.67
C ALA A 579 -44.63 -27.99 2.15
N HIS A 580 -45.54 -28.83 2.63
CA HIS A 580 -46.98 -28.75 2.42
C HIS A 580 -47.54 -27.44 2.98
N GLY A 581 -48.54 -26.85 2.30
CA GLY A 581 -49.48 -25.96 2.98
C GLY A 581 -50.12 -24.86 2.15
N VAL A 582 -51.32 -25.16 1.64
CA VAL A 582 -52.49 -24.27 1.49
C VAL A 582 -52.37 -23.07 0.53
N ALA A 583 -52.98 -23.24 -0.64
CA ALA A 583 -53.29 -22.19 -1.59
C ALA A 583 -54.47 -21.31 -1.12
N GLN A 584 -54.31 -19.98 -1.22
CA GLN A 584 -55.42 -19.05 -1.43
C GLN A 584 -55.05 -18.03 -2.51
N ALA A 585 -56.06 -17.76 -3.34
CA ALA A 585 -55.99 -17.22 -4.68
C ALA A 585 -55.99 -15.68 -4.75
N ALA A 586 -55.38 -15.13 -5.81
CA ALA A 586 -55.95 -14.01 -6.57
C ALA A 586 -55.28 -13.87 -7.95
N GLN A 587 -56.11 -13.53 -8.95
CA GLN A 587 -55.95 -13.70 -10.39
C GLN A 587 -55.02 -12.69 -11.10
N PRO A 588 -54.53 -13.02 -12.31
CA PRO A 588 -54.25 -12.04 -13.36
C PRO A 588 -55.35 -12.02 -14.44
N ILE A 589 -55.68 -10.82 -14.94
CA ILE A 589 -56.59 -10.62 -16.08
C ILE A 589 -55.80 -10.82 -17.39
N ALA A 590 -56.40 -11.60 -18.29
CA ALA A 590 -55.93 -11.88 -19.64
C ALA A 590 -56.49 -10.90 -20.69
N GLN A 591 -55.76 -10.72 -21.79
CA GLN A 591 -56.36 -10.40 -23.10
C GLN A 591 -55.91 -11.42 -24.16
N GLN A 592 -56.92 -12.19 -24.59
CA GLN A 592 -57.28 -12.63 -25.94
C GLN A 592 -56.40 -13.63 -26.73
N GLN A 593 -57.00 -14.82 -26.85
CA GLN A 593 -56.79 -15.95 -27.79
C GLN A 593 -57.49 -15.67 -29.15
N PRO A 594 -57.35 -16.47 -30.25
CA PRO A 594 -57.85 -17.87 -30.30
C PRO A 594 -57.08 -18.80 -31.31
N PRO A 595 -57.59 -19.98 -31.74
CA PRO A 595 -57.27 -21.36 -31.25
C PRO A 595 -56.74 -22.26 -32.44
N PRO A 596 -56.58 -23.62 -32.42
CA PRO A 596 -57.24 -24.64 -31.59
C PRO A 596 -56.46 -25.88 -31.06
N VAL A 597 -56.91 -26.31 -29.88
CA VAL A 597 -57.35 -27.64 -29.38
C VAL A 597 -56.60 -28.96 -29.77
N PRO A 598 -56.25 -29.82 -28.78
CA PRO A 598 -55.56 -31.13 -28.89
C PRO A 598 -56.55 -32.35 -28.88
N PRO A 599 -56.13 -33.64 -28.79
CA PRO A 599 -55.83 -34.24 -27.48
C PRO A 599 -54.75 -35.37 -27.44
N ALA A 600 -53.95 -35.37 -26.36
CA ALA A 600 -53.66 -36.43 -25.37
C ALA A 600 -54.19 -37.90 -25.60
N PRO A 601 -53.73 -38.93 -24.84
CA PRO A 601 -52.45 -39.17 -24.14
C PRO A 601 -52.02 -40.68 -24.00
N LEU A 602 -50.98 -40.91 -23.15
CA LEU A 602 -50.70 -42.07 -22.28
C LEU A 602 -49.87 -43.28 -22.78
N GLN A 603 -48.76 -43.52 -22.04
CA GLN A 603 -48.27 -44.82 -21.45
C GLN A 603 -47.96 -45.98 -22.43
N GLN A 604 -47.10 -46.98 -22.21
CA GLN A 604 -46.27 -47.52 -21.13
C GLN A 604 -45.38 -48.63 -21.79
N GLN A 605 -44.24 -48.95 -21.17
CA GLN A 605 -43.62 -50.30 -21.08
C GLN A 605 -43.16 -51.12 -22.32
N VAL A 606 -41.87 -51.52 -22.25
CA VAL A 606 -41.31 -52.90 -22.33
C VAL A 606 -41.10 -53.59 -23.71
N ASN A 607 -39.81 -53.90 -23.96
CA ASN A 607 -39.14 -55.00 -24.70
C ASN A 607 -39.41 -55.38 -26.19
N LEU A 608 -38.28 -55.31 -26.97
CA LEU A 608 -37.69 -56.28 -27.95
C LEU A 608 -38.51 -56.70 -29.21
N PRO A 609 -37.92 -57.20 -30.34
CA PRO A 609 -36.62 -57.89 -30.52
C PRO A 609 -35.81 -57.62 -31.84
N LEU A 610 -34.66 -58.31 -31.88
CA LEU A 610 -33.79 -58.73 -32.99
C LEU A 610 -34.31 -58.67 -34.44
N ALA A 611 -33.39 -58.33 -35.37
CA ALA A 611 -33.28 -59.02 -36.66
C ALA A 611 -31.80 -59.21 -37.06
N LEU A 612 -31.51 -60.45 -37.46
CA LEU A 612 -30.23 -61.05 -37.81
C LEU A 612 -29.80 -60.75 -39.25
N GLY A 613 -28.49 -60.78 -39.49
CA GLY A 613 -27.87 -60.88 -40.81
C GLY A 613 -26.37 -61.15 -40.69
N PHE A 614 -26.04 -62.44 -40.67
CA PHE A 614 -24.70 -63.04 -40.81
C PHE A 614 -23.95 -62.48 -42.06
N ASP A 615 -22.62 -62.43 -42.14
CA ASP A 615 -21.80 -63.64 -42.19
C ASP A 615 -20.27 -63.41 -42.03
N GLN A 616 -19.65 -64.41 -41.40
CA GLN A 616 -18.28 -64.96 -41.55
C GLN A 616 -17.01 -64.09 -41.44
N GLY A 617 -16.32 -64.22 -40.29
CA GLY A 617 -15.29 -65.26 -40.09
C GLY A 617 -13.84 -64.93 -40.48
N GLY A 618 -12.96 -64.81 -39.47
CA GLY A 618 -11.50 -64.86 -39.65
C GLY A 618 -10.70 -64.41 -38.42
N ALA A 619 -10.31 -65.36 -37.58
CA ALA A 619 -9.72 -65.20 -36.26
C ALA A 619 -8.24 -64.71 -36.23
N ALA A 620 -7.90 -63.88 -35.23
CA ALA A 620 -6.55 -63.80 -34.66
C ALA A 620 -6.56 -63.24 -33.21
N VAL A 621 -6.48 -64.17 -32.26
CA VAL A 621 -5.79 -64.17 -30.95
C VAL A 621 -5.67 -62.85 -30.17
N LEU A 622 -6.42 -62.78 -29.06
CA LEU A 622 -6.23 -61.84 -27.93
C LEU A 622 -5.16 -62.36 -26.95
N PRO A 623 -4.21 -61.53 -26.47
CA PRO A 623 -3.39 -61.89 -25.30
C PRO A 623 -4.13 -61.59 -23.99
N PRO A 624 -3.95 -62.41 -22.94
CA PRO A 624 -4.65 -62.29 -21.66
C PRO A 624 -4.07 -61.19 -20.75
N PRO A 625 -4.83 -60.67 -19.78
CA PRO A 625 -4.39 -59.61 -18.89
C PRO A 625 -3.40 -60.14 -17.84
N ALA A 626 -2.18 -59.58 -17.83
CA ALA A 626 -1.16 -59.89 -16.85
C ALA A 626 -1.46 -59.20 -15.50
N GLN A 627 -1.65 -60.02 -14.47
CA GLN A 627 -1.66 -59.61 -13.07
C GLN A 627 -0.24 -59.21 -12.62
N PRO A 628 -0.07 -58.15 -11.81
CA PRO A 628 1.24 -57.83 -11.24
C PRO A 628 1.59 -58.79 -10.10
N PRO A 629 2.87 -59.20 -9.96
CA PRO A 629 3.29 -60.17 -8.96
C PRO A 629 3.35 -59.54 -7.56
N MET A 630 2.87 -60.29 -6.57
CA MET A 630 3.23 -60.07 -5.17
C MET A 630 4.74 -60.29 -4.99
N GLY A 631 5.45 -59.22 -4.64
CA GLY A 631 6.83 -59.22 -4.17
C GLY A 631 6.90 -58.67 -2.75
N ASN A 632 7.67 -59.37 -1.92
CA ASN A 632 7.72 -59.30 -0.46
C ASN A 632 8.08 -57.93 0.15
N MET A 633 7.63 -57.76 1.39
CA MET A 633 7.81 -56.64 2.33
C MET A 633 9.25 -56.11 2.49
N GLY A 634 9.36 -54.80 2.74
CA GLY A 634 10.38 -54.23 3.63
C GLY A 634 10.87 -52.82 3.29
N ALA A 635 10.12 -51.76 3.61
CA ALA A 635 10.68 -50.41 3.83
C ALA A 635 9.69 -49.53 4.63
N GLY A 636 10.18 -48.89 5.70
CA GLY A 636 9.42 -48.10 6.67
C GLY A 636 8.92 -46.74 6.16
N PRO A 637 8.20 -45.98 7.01
CA PRO A 637 7.68 -44.67 6.66
C PRO A 637 8.80 -43.62 6.65
N ASN A 638 8.64 -42.60 5.82
CA ASN A 638 9.52 -41.42 5.64
C ASN A 638 10.77 -41.60 4.78
N GLN A 639 10.60 -41.58 3.46
CA GLN A 639 11.57 -40.92 2.58
C GLN A 639 10.81 -40.08 1.54
N VAL A 640 10.72 -38.78 1.82
CA VAL A 640 10.46 -37.75 0.80
C VAL A 640 11.61 -37.85 -0.21
N PRO A 641 11.36 -37.97 -1.52
CA PRO A 641 12.44 -37.93 -2.50
C PRO A 641 13.22 -36.62 -2.34
N PRO A 642 14.56 -36.64 -2.32
CA PRO A 642 15.32 -35.41 -2.24
C PRO A 642 14.97 -34.50 -3.42
N LEU A 643 14.69 -33.24 -3.10
CA LEU A 643 14.52 -32.15 -4.06
C LEU A 643 15.64 -32.21 -5.12
N PRO A 644 15.35 -32.13 -6.43
CA PRO A 644 16.40 -31.99 -7.41
C PRO A 644 17.17 -30.68 -7.13
N PRO A 645 18.52 -30.72 -7.11
CA PRO A 645 19.32 -29.52 -6.88
C PRO A 645 18.98 -28.45 -7.92
N ASN A 646 19.05 -27.17 -7.51
CA ASN A 646 18.89 -26.01 -8.39
C ASN A 646 19.67 -26.24 -9.69
N GLN A 647 18.97 -26.47 -10.80
CA GLN A 647 19.56 -26.43 -12.12
C GLN A 647 19.88 -24.97 -12.42
N ILE A 648 21.05 -24.51 -11.95
CA ILE A 648 21.70 -23.36 -12.56
C ILE A 648 21.92 -23.77 -14.01
N PRO A 649 21.45 -23.00 -15.01
CA PRO A 649 21.78 -23.26 -16.41
C PRO A 649 23.30 -23.49 -16.51
N ASN A 650 23.76 -24.38 -17.38
CA ASN A 650 25.20 -24.53 -17.55
C ASN A 650 25.73 -23.31 -18.31
N TRP A 651 26.01 -22.22 -17.58
CA TRP A 651 26.44 -20.92 -18.11
C TRP A 651 27.65 -21.07 -19.03
N ASN A 652 28.52 -22.04 -18.76
CA ASN A 652 29.70 -22.37 -19.57
C ASN A 652 29.38 -22.78 -21.02
N ARG A 653 28.13 -23.15 -21.33
CA ARG A 653 27.69 -23.52 -22.68
C ARG A 653 26.85 -22.44 -23.36
N MET A 654 26.53 -21.36 -22.66
CA MET A 654 25.70 -20.29 -23.20
C MET A 654 26.55 -19.27 -23.97
N ARG A 655 25.96 -18.68 -25.01
CA ARG A 655 26.56 -17.62 -25.80
C ARG A 655 25.60 -16.44 -25.86
N LEU A 656 26.16 -15.25 -26.08
CA LEU A 656 25.36 -14.06 -26.36
C LEU A 656 24.48 -14.33 -27.58
N LYS A 657 23.21 -13.97 -27.47
CA LYS A 657 22.24 -14.01 -28.57
C LYS A 657 21.56 -12.66 -28.67
N GLN A 658 21.18 -12.27 -29.88
CA GLN A 658 20.40 -11.06 -30.09
C GLN A 658 19.12 -11.09 -29.23
N PRO A 659 18.91 -10.13 -28.31
CA PRO A 659 17.68 -10.05 -27.54
C PRO A 659 16.52 -9.56 -28.40
N LYS A 660 15.30 -9.93 -27.99
CA LYS A 660 14.07 -9.32 -28.53
C LYS A 660 14.01 -7.85 -28.11
N LEU A 661 13.54 -6.97 -28.99
CA LEU A 661 13.47 -5.53 -28.78
C LEU A 661 12.71 -5.17 -27.50
N LEU A 662 11.59 -5.85 -27.26
CA LEU A 662 10.66 -5.56 -26.16
C LEU A 662 10.99 -6.34 -24.88
N SER A 663 12.23 -6.82 -24.74
CA SER A 663 12.77 -7.42 -23.52
C SER A 663 13.68 -6.42 -22.79
N TRP A 664 14.01 -6.66 -21.51
CA TRP A 664 14.96 -5.81 -20.78
C TRP A 664 16.31 -5.70 -21.49
N ALA A 665 16.87 -6.83 -21.93
CA ALA A 665 18.14 -6.82 -22.66
C ALA A 665 18.04 -6.01 -23.97
N GLY A 666 16.92 -6.12 -24.70
CA GLY A 666 16.70 -5.36 -25.93
C GLY A 666 16.54 -3.86 -25.69
N ILE A 667 15.78 -3.46 -24.67
CA ILE A 667 15.61 -2.04 -24.32
C ILE A 667 16.94 -1.44 -23.87
N ILE A 668 17.66 -2.11 -22.95
CA ILE A 668 18.96 -1.66 -22.45
C ILE A 668 19.97 -1.53 -23.59
N GLU A 669 20.02 -2.49 -24.53
CA GLU A 669 20.90 -2.41 -25.69
C GLU A 669 20.67 -1.14 -26.53
N ARG A 670 19.43 -0.65 -26.61
CA ARG A 670 19.04 0.52 -27.40
C ARG A 670 19.22 1.85 -26.70
N VAL A 671 19.03 1.89 -25.38
CA VAL A 671 19.08 3.16 -24.61
C VAL A 671 20.38 3.35 -23.84
N SER A 672 21.16 2.28 -23.62
CA SER A 672 22.38 2.36 -22.83
C SER A 672 23.54 2.98 -23.61
N PRO A 673 24.46 3.67 -22.90
CA PRO A 673 25.69 4.17 -23.50
C PRO A 673 26.74 3.07 -23.74
N ALA A 674 26.44 1.81 -23.41
CA ALA A 674 27.34 0.67 -23.58
C ALA A 674 27.31 0.12 -25.02
N PRO A 675 28.35 -0.59 -25.47
CA PRO A 675 28.33 -1.31 -26.76
C PRO A 675 27.12 -2.24 -26.86
N SER A 676 26.53 -2.35 -28.05
CA SER A 676 25.38 -3.26 -28.24
C SER A 676 25.80 -4.72 -28.17
N ILE A 677 24.89 -5.62 -27.80
CA ILE A 677 25.16 -7.08 -27.86
C ILE A 677 25.52 -7.47 -29.29
N HIS A 678 24.86 -6.86 -30.27
CA HIS A 678 25.22 -7.02 -31.67
C HIS A 678 26.69 -6.64 -31.95
N GLU A 679 27.17 -5.47 -31.51
CA GLU A 679 28.58 -5.05 -31.67
C GLU A 679 29.56 -6.02 -30.98
N LEU A 680 29.20 -6.50 -29.78
CA LEU A 680 30.01 -7.48 -29.05
C LEU A 680 30.12 -8.80 -29.83
N MET A 681 29.06 -9.21 -30.51
CA MET A 681 29.02 -10.40 -31.37
C MET A 681 29.72 -10.19 -32.73
N ALA A 682 29.58 -9.00 -33.33
CA ALA A 682 30.08 -8.64 -34.67
C ALA A 682 31.60 -8.42 -34.72
N SER A 683 32.29 -8.42 -33.57
CA SER A 683 33.75 -8.54 -33.50
C SER A 683 34.31 -9.84 -34.12
N GLN A 684 33.44 -10.71 -34.66
CA GLN A 684 33.75 -11.88 -35.47
C GLN A 684 33.28 -11.69 -36.93
N GLY A 685 33.99 -10.83 -37.67
CA GLY A 685 34.09 -10.76 -39.14
C GLY A 685 32.84 -11.04 -39.98
N ASP A 686 32.11 -10.00 -40.37
CA ASP A 686 31.42 -9.91 -41.66
C ASP A 686 31.10 -8.42 -41.95
N GLU A 687 31.70 -7.87 -43.02
CA GLU A 687 31.35 -6.55 -43.57
C GLU A 687 30.13 -6.71 -44.49
N LEU A 688 28.93 -6.46 -43.95
CA LEU A 688 27.69 -6.34 -44.73
C LEU A 688 27.36 -4.86 -44.93
N ASP A 689 26.73 -4.52 -46.06
CA ASP A 689 26.19 -3.18 -46.32
C ASP A 689 25.22 -2.76 -45.19
N GLU A 690 25.48 -1.62 -44.54
CA GLU A 690 24.77 -1.17 -43.34
C GLU A 690 23.25 -1.03 -43.56
N ASP A 691 22.82 -0.59 -44.75
CA ASP A 691 21.40 -0.36 -45.06
C ASP A 691 20.59 -1.67 -45.16
N ASP A 692 21.14 -2.69 -45.82
CA ASP A 692 20.51 -4.03 -45.95
C ASP A 692 20.48 -4.76 -44.60
N TRP A 693 21.51 -4.56 -43.77
CA TRP A 693 21.55 -5.14 -42.43
C TRP A 693 20.44 -4.60 -41.52
N VAL A 694 20.20 -3.28 -41.51
CA VAL A 694 19.17 -2.68 -40.64
C VAL A 694 17.77 -3.15 -41.03
N ASP A 695 17.44 -3.19 -42.32
CA ASP A 695 16.13 -3.66 -42.78
C ASP A 695 15.93 -5.16 -42.46
N GLY A 696 16.96 -5.98 -42.69
CA GLY A 696 16.96 -7.39 -42.28
C GLY A 696 16.89 -7.58 -40.75
N PHE A 697 17.45 -6.66 -39.97
CA PHE A 697 17.35 -6.68 -38.51
C PHE A 697 15.93 -6.35 -38.03
N VAL A 698 15.34 -5.26 -38.54
CA VAL A 698 14.00 -4.81 -38.18
C VAL A 698 12.94 -5.84 -38.56
N ARG A 699 13.07 -6.50 -39.72
CA ARG A 699 12.11 -7.52 -40.17
C ARG A 699 12.16 -8.82 -39.36
N ARG A 700 13.25 -9.10 -38.65
CA ARG A 700 13.40 -10.33 -37.86
C ARG A 700 12.71 -10.28 -36.49
N ASP A 701 12.29 -9.10 -36.04
CA ASP A 701 11.67 -8.91 -34.74
C ASP A 701 10.37 -8.11 -34.85
N ASP A 702 9.24 -8.80 -34.65
CA ASP A 702 7.90 -8.21 -34.70
C ASP A 702 7.70 -7.07 -33.69
N GLY A 703 8.55 -6.99 -32.65
CA GLY A 703 8.61 -5.90 -31.68
C GLY A 703 8.74 -4.53 -32.32
N PHE A 704 9.46 -4.42 -33.44
CA PHE A 704 9.61 -3.16 -34.17
C PHE A 704 8.30 -2.66 -34.77
N SER A 705 7.32 -3.54 -35.03
CA SER A 705 6.03 -3.15 -35.60
C SER A 705 5.15 -2.35 -34.62
N PHE A 706 5.51 -2.31 -33.34
CA PHE A 706 4.82 -1.56 -32.28
C PHE A 706 5.44 -0.18 -32.00
N ILE A 707 6.61 0.13 -32.57
CA ILE A 707 7.37 1.36 -32.30
C ILE A 707 7.34 2.30 -33.52
N PRO A 708 7.24 3.62 -33.35
CA PRO A 708 7.38 4.56 -34.45
C PRO A 708 8.84 4.66 -34.92
N ARG A 709 9.04 4.79 -36.24
CA ARG A 709 10.36 4.95 -36.88
C ARG A 709 11.38 3.90 -36.39
N PRO A 710 11.16 2.59 -36.68
CA PRO A 710 12.00 1.50 -36.19
C PRO A 710 13.46 1.59 -36.66
N HIS A 711 13.69 2.00 -37.91
CA HIS A 711 15.04 2.19 -38.47
C HIS A 711 15.85 3.25 -37.70
N GLY A 712 15.22 4.36 -37.33
CA GLY A 712 15.86 5.40 -36.53
C GLY A 712 16.24 4.90 -35.13
N LEU A 713 15.46 3.99 -34.53
CA LEU A 713 15.81 3.43 -33.23
C LEU A 713 17.12 2.62 -33.28
N VAL A 714 17.41 2.00 -34.42
CA VAL A 714 18.65 1.24 -34.63
C VAL A 714 19.84 2.18 -34.85
N ARG A 715 19.65 3.24 -35.66
CA ARG A 715 20.72 4.17 -36.07
C ARG A 715 21.05 5.24 -35.03
N ASP A 716 20.03 5.75 -34.34
CA ASP A 716 20.15 6.98 -33.55
C ASP A 716 20.63 6.73 -32.12
N LYS A 717 21.11 5.52 -31.78
CA LYS A 717 21.60 5.19 -30.43
C LYS A 717 22.65 6.19 -29.93
N ALA A 718 23.58 6.59 -30.79
CA ALA A 718 24.65 7.54 -30.45
C ALA A 718 24.14 8.97 -30.19
N SER A 719 22.92 9.31 -30.61
CA SER A 719 22.32 10.63 -30.41
C SER A 719 21.62 10.81 -29.06
N LEU A 720 21.37 9.72 -28.32
CA LEU A 720 20.70 9.77 -27.03
C LEU A 720 21.62 10.39 -25.97
N ALA A 721 21.06 11.28 -25.15
CA ALA A 721 21.81 11.99 -24.11
C ALA A 721 22.05 11.17 -22.83
N ILE A 722 21.63 9.90 -22.78
CA ILE A 722 21.75 9.05 -21.60
C ILE A 722 23.22 8.73 -21.30
N GLU A 723 23.66 9.07 -20.10
CA GLU A 723 25.00 8.82 -19.58
C GLU A 723 25.02 7.79 -18.46
N HIS A 724 23.90 7.65 -17.75
CA HIS A 724 23.82 6.82 -16.55
C HIS A 724 22.47 6.08 -16.46
N LEU A 725 22.54 4.76 -16.34
CA LEU A 725 21.41 3.89 -16.03
C LEU A 725 21.69 3.13 -14.74
N SER A 726 20.78 3.19 -13.78
CA SER A 726 20.84 2.39 -12.55
C SER A 726 19.58 1.54 -12.41
N PHE A 727 19.78 0.25 -12.17
CA PHE A 727 18.71 -0.72 -11.96
C PHE A 727 18.89 -1.33 -10.58
N LYS A 728 17.80 -1.43 -9.82
CA LYS A 728 17.72 -2.15 -8.56
C LYS A 728 16.48 -3.02 -8.57
N SER A 729 16.63 -4.33 -8.48
CA SER A 729 15.52 -5.29 -8.46
C SER A 729 14.52 -5.14 -9.63
N CYS A 730 15.00 -4.84 -10.83
CA CYS A 730 14.14 -4.75 -12.01
C CYS A 730 13.80 -6.15 -12.55
N GLY A 731 12.65 -6.32 -13.21
CA GLY A 731 12.25 -7.62 -13.76
C GLY A 731 10.91 -7.58 -14.46
N TYR A 732 10.11 -8.64 -14.37
CA TYR A 732 8.83 -8.71 -15.08
C TYR A 732 7.63 -8.78 -14.15
N VAL A 733 6.48 -8.37 -14.67
CA VAL A 733 5.16 -8.53 -14.07
C VAL A 733 4.20 -9.20 -15.05
N LEU A 734 3.14 -9.80 -14.51
CA LEU A 734 2.02 -10.36 -15.23
C LEU A 734 0.81 -9.43 -15.10
N VAL A 735 0.11 -9.20 -16.21
CA VAL A 735 -1.10 -8.37 -16.29
C VAL A 735 -2.21 -9.21 -16.93
N ASP A 736 -3.43 -9.17 -16.37
CA ASP A 736 -4.53 -10.05 -16.80
C ASP A 736 -5.32 -9.47 -17.97
N THR A 737 -4.63 -9.20 -19.08
CA THR A 737 -5.22 -8.59 -20.29
C THR A 737 -4.87 -9.38 -21.54
N SER A 738 -5.83 -9.52 -22.45
CA SER A 738 -5.65 -10.23 -23.72
C SER A 738 -4.70 -9.51 -24.70
N SER A 739 -4.42 -8.22 -24.47
CA SER A 739 -3.49 -7.44 -25.29
C SER A 739 -2.02 -7.63 -24.92
N ILE A 740 -1.71 -8.44 -23.91
CA ILE A 740 -0.34 -8.69 -23.42
C ILE A 740 -0.03 -10.19 -23.46
N ASP A 741 1.10 -10.55 -24.06
CA ASP A 741 1.60 -11.93 -24.06
C ASP A 741 2.42 -12.23 -22.79
N ASN A 742 1.77 -12.80 -21.78
CA ASN A 742 2.43 -13.28 -20.57
C ASN A 742 3.24 -14.58 -20.78
N THR A 743 2.98 -15.34 -21.85
CA THR A 743 3.59 -16.65 -22.07
C THR A 743 5.07 -16.54 -22.43
N GLY A 744 5.44 -15.49 -23.17
CA GLY A 744 6.83 -15.16 -23.50
C GLY A 744 7.71 -14.91 -22.27
N ILE A 745 7.12 -14.50 -21.14
CA ILE A 745 7.84 -14.29 -19.87
C ILE A 745 7.95 -15.60 -19.08
N LEU A 746 6.85 -16.34 -18.93
CA LEU A 746 6.80 -17.49 -18.01
C LEU A 746 7.55 -18.73 -18.52
N GLY A 747 7.82 -18.82 -19.83
CA GLY A 747 8.46 -19.98 -20.45
C GLY A 747 7.66 -21.28 -20.25
N SER A 748 8.25 -22.42 -20.58
CA SER A 748 7.61 -23.75 -20.41
C SER A 748 7.56 -24.25 -18.96
N HIS A 749 8.09 -23.47 -18.01
CA HIS A 749 8.16 -23.83 -16.59
C HIS A 749 7.24 -22.93 -15.78
N SER A 750 6.21 -23.51 -15.17
CA SER A 750 5.35 -22.77 -14.24
C SER A 750 6.20 -22.11 -13.14
N PRO A 751 5.95 -20.85 -12.78
CA PRO A 751 6.62 -20.22 -11.66
C PRO A 751 6.40 -21.09 -10.42
N ARG A 752 7.49 -21.42 -9.71
CA ARG A 752 7.43 -22.29 -8.51
C ARG A 752 6.33 -21.76 -7.59
N GLN A 753 5.36 -22.63 -7.28
CA GLN A 753 4.24 -22.29 -6.42
C GLN A 753 4.77 -21.82 -5.06
N ALA A 754 4.06 -20.86 -4.45
CA ALA A 754 4.30 -20.49 -3.06
C ALA A 754 4.18 -21.74 -2.16
N SER A 755 4.82 -21.74 -1.00
CA SER A 755 4.69 -22.85 -0.06
C SER A 755 3.21 -23.05 0.31
N GLN A 756 2.84 -24.29 0.64
CA GLN A 756 1.46 -24.61 1.04
C GLN A 756 1.01 -23.79 2.25
N ASP A 757 1.94 -23.46 3.15
CA ASP A 757 1.67 -22.61 4.32
C ASP A 757 1.25 -21.20 3.91
N VAL A 758 1.96 -20.59 2.95
CA VAL A 758 1.65 -19.25 2.43
C VAL A 758 0.32 -19.25 1.68
N ILE A 759 0.05 -20.28 0.89
CA ILE A 759 -1.24 -20.43 0.18
C ILE A 759 -2.39 -20.57 1.18
N SER A 760 -2.19 -21.36 2.23
CA SER A 760 -3.18 -21.58 3.29
C SER A 760 -3.44 -20.29 4.07
N ARG A 761 -2.39 -19.57 4.47
CA ARG A 761 -2.51 -18.28 5.16
C ARG A 761 -3.21 -17.23 4.30
N ARG A 762 -2.86 -17.11 3.02
CA ARG A 762 -3.57 -16.21 2.09
C ARG A 762 -5.05 -16.55 1.98
N ARG A 763 -5.39 -17.84 1.95
CA ARG A 763 -6.80 -18.30 1.88
C ARG A 763 -7.57 -17.92 3.14
N GLU A 764 -6.95 -18.08 4.31
CA GLU A 764 -7.50 -17.68 5.60
C GLU A 764 -7.79 -16.17 5.66
N LEU A 765 -6.85 -15.35 5.18
CA LEU A 765 -6.95 -13.89 5.23
C LEU A 765 -7.82 -13.26 4.12
N ALA A 766 -8.13 -14.00 3.06
CA ALA A 766 -8.79 -13.46 1.85
C ALA A 766 -10.17 -12.82 2.11
N SER A 767 -10.91 -13.29 3.11
CA SER A 767 -12.21 -12.69 3.50
C SER A 767 -12.07 -11.45 4.38
N LEU A 768 -10.90 -11.20 4.95
CA LEU A 768 -10.64 -10.10 5.88
C LEU A 768 -9.90 -8.94 5.21
N MET A 769 -9.08 -9.24 4.19
CA MET A 769 -8.20 -8.29 3.51
C MET A 769 -8.82 -7.66 2.27
N GLN A 770 -8.34 -6.46 1.90
CA GLN A 770 -8.71 -5.80 0.66
C GLN A 770 -8.20 -6.59 -0.55
N VAL A 771 -9.01 -6.64 -1.62
CA VAL A 771 -8.69 -7.32 -2.88
C VAL A 771 -8.98 -6.38 -4.04
N CYS A 772 -8.04 -6.28 -4.97
CA CYS A 772 -8.25 -5.56 -6.22
C CYS A 772 -8.59 -6.56 -7.33
N THR A 773 -9.72 -6.33 -8.01
CA THR A 773 -10.17 -7.13 -9.17
C THR A 773 -9.83 -6.48 -10.51
N ASP A 774 -9.15 -5.33 -10.49
CA ASP A 774 -8.71 -4.66 -11.70
C ASP A 774 -7.61 -5.47 -12.39
N ARG A 775 -7.83 -5.77 -13.68
CA ARG A 775 -6.93 -6.57 -14.50
C ARG A 775 -5.60 -5.88 -14.80
N LEU A 776 -5.55 -4.56 -14.64
CA LEU A 776 -4.36 -3.73 -14.82
C LEU A 776 -3.55 -3.59 -13.52
N ALA A 777 -4.00 -4.13 -12.39
CA ALA A 777 -3.15 -4.27 -11.21
C ALA A 777 -2.23 -5.49 -11.39
N ALA A 778 -0.94 -5.26 -11.55
CA ALA A 778 0.00 -6.29 -11.97
C ALA A 778 0.54 -7.13 -10.81
N LYS A 779 0.96 -8.37 -11.14
CA LYS A 779 1.63 -9.28 -10.22
C LYS A 779 3.09 -9.46 -10.62
N ILE A 780 4.00 -9.35 -9.66
CA ILE A 780 5.42 -9.60 -9.89
C ILE A 780 5.67 -11.08 -10.18
N THR A 781 6.46 -11.35 -11.21
CA THR A 781 6.96 -12.70 -11.49
C THR A 781 8.42 -12.83 -11.05
N ASN A 782 8.72 -13.93 -10.36
CA ASN A 782 10.07 -14.25 -9.91
C ASN A 782 10.83 -15.04 -10.99
N HIS A 783 10.64 -14.68 -12.26
CA HIS A 783 11.21 -15.39 -13.40
C HIS A 783 11.76 -14.42 -14.44
N ILE A 784 12.97 -14.74 -14.91
CA ILE A 784 13.59 -14.20 -16.10
C ILE A 784 14.15 -15.38 -16.89
N THR A 785 14.06 -15.35 -18.22
CA THR A 785 14.53 -16.48 -19.02
C THR A 785 16.05 -16.65 -18.86
N PRO A 786 16.59 -17.89 -18.82
CA PRO A 786 18.03 -18.10 -18.69
C PRO A 786 18.87 -17.37 -19.73
N GLN A 787 18.38 -17.30 -20.99
CA GLN A 787 19.08 -16.62 -22.07
C GLN A 787 19.13 -15.10 -21.85
N GLU A 788 18.03 -14.49 -21.40
CA GLU A 788 18.02 -13.06 -21.09
C GLU A 788 18.88 -12.75 -19.88
N GLN A 789 18.81 -13.56 -18.82
CA GLN A 789 19.67 -13.42 -17.65
C GLN A 789 21.17 -13.47 -18.02
N PHE A 790 21.54 -14.42 -18.88
CA PHE A 790 22.90 -14.55 -19.39
C PHE A 790 23.32 -13.34 -20.21
N ASN A 791 22.45 -12.85 -21.11
CA ASN A 791 22.71 -11.65 -21.91
C ASN A 791 22.93 -10.43 -21.01
N LEU A 792 22.05 -10.21 -20.04
CA LEU A 792 22.11 -9.08 -19.11
C LEU A 792 23.42 -9.10 -18.30
N THR A 793 23.75 -10.25 -17.71
CA THR A 793 24.93 -10.37 -16.86
C THR A 793 26.23 -10.27 -17.67
N THR A 794 26.29 -10.95 -18.81
CA THR A 794 27.52 -11.02 -19.62
C THR A 794 27.79 -9.74 -20.40
N ALA A 795 26.76 -9.09 -20.95
CA ALA A 795 26.94 -7.89 -21.77
C ALA A 795 26.96 -6.60 -20.94
N PHE A 796 26.18 -6.53 -19.85
CA PHE A 796 25.99 -5.30 -19.08
C PHE A 796 26.48 -5.38 -17.64
N GLY A 797 26.99 -6.54 -17.18
CA GLY A 797 27.58 -6.69 -15.84
C GLY A 797 26.56 -6.50 -14.71
N VAL A 798 25.29 -6.85 -14.93
CA VAL A 798 24.25 -6.75 -13.88
C VAL A 798 24.21 -8.01 -13.01
N ASP A 799 23.97 -7.82 -11.72
CA ASP A 799 23.75 -8.86 -10.73
C ASP A 799 22.29 -9.31 -10.73
N THR A 800 22.01 -10.53 -10.24
CA THR A 800 20.66 -11.13 -10.29
C THR A 800 20.12 -11.55 -8.93
N GLU A 801 20.74 -11.06 -7.85
CA GLU A 801 20.37 -11.35 -6.47
C GLU A 801 20.12 -10.06 -5.68
N TRP A 802 19.37 -10.17 -4.59
CA TRP A 802 19.22 -9.07 -3.61
C TRP A 802 20.41 -8.94 -2.66
N ASN A 803 21.27 -9.96 -2.61
CA ASN A 803 22.47 -9.95 -1.80
C ASN A 803 23.34 -8.74 -2.21
N ASN A 804 23.75 -7.94 -1.23
CA ASN A 804 24.49 -6.67 -1.41
C ASN A 804 23.69 -5.50 -2.04
N VAL A 805 22.41 -5.69 -2.38
CA VAL A 805 21.52 -4.63 -2.89
C VAL A 805 20.68 -4.03 -1.77
N TYR A 806 20.10 -4.90 -0.92
CA TYR A 806 19.25 -4.51 0.21
C TYR A 806 19.81 -5.01 1.54
N ASP A 807 19.41 -4.33 2.60
CA ASP A 807 19.77 -4.71 3.96
C ASP A 807 19.16 -6.07 4.34
N GLU A 808 19.87 -6.84 5.16
CA GLU A 808 19.45 -8.18 5.61
C GLU A 808 18.04 -8.19 6.21
N GLY A 809 17.66 -7.16 6.98
CA GLY A 809 16.31 -7.05 7.54
C GLY A 809 15.19 -6.97 6.48
N VAL A 810 15.44 -6.39 5.31
CA VAL A 810 14.47 -6.34 4.21
C VAL A 810 14.35 -7.72 3.55
N ILE A 811 15.47 -8.42 3.41
CA ILE A 811 15.53 -9.78 2.86
C ILE A 811 14.79 -10.76 3.76
N GLU A 812 15.02 -10.71 5.08
CA GLU A 812 14.36 -11.58 6.05
C GLU A 812 12.85 -11.29 6.14
N ALA A 813 12.44 -10.02 6.12
CA ALA A 813 11.01 -9.67 6.06
C ALA A 813 10.32 -10.29 4.83
N ALA A 814 10.97 -10.27 3.66
CA ALA A 814 10.44 -10.91 2.46
C ALA A 814 10.31 -12.43 2.60
N LYS A 815 11.27 -13.09 3.25
CA LYS A 815 11.23 -14.54 3.52
C LYS A 815 10.09 -14.90 4.45
N MET A 816 9.89 -14.14 5.53
CA MET A 816 8.78 -14.37 6.46
C MET A 816 7.41 -14.14 5.81
N ASP A 817 7.32 -13.24 4.82
CA ASP A 817 6.13 -13.06 3.98
C ASP A 817 5.95 -14.13 2.89
N GLY A 818 6.75 -15.20 2.93
CA GLY A 818 6.60 -16.36 2.06
C GLY A 818 7.42 -16.33 0.77
N ILE A 819 8.31 -15.35 0.59
CA ILE A 819 9.21 -15.28 -0.56
C ILE A 819 10.48 -16.08 -0.27
N VAL A 820 10.50 -17.35 -0.69
CA VAL A 820 11.61 -18.29 -0.41
C VAL A 820 12.97 -17.78 -0.90
N HIS A 821 13.00 -17.12 -2.06
CA HIS A 821 14.23 -16.57 -2.66
C HIS A 821 13.99 -15.12 -3.08
N PRO A 822 14.14 -14.15 -2.16
CA PRO A 822 14.00 -12.74 -2.49
C PRO A 822 14.99 -12.33 -3.60
N GLY A 823 14.50 -11.56 -4.59
CA GLY A 823 15.29 -11.15 -5.76
C GLY A 823 15.41 -12.17 -6.89
N ARG A 824 14.88 -13.40 -6.74
CA ARG A 824 14.87 -14.36 -7.85
C ARG A 824 14.07 -13.80 -9.03
N GLY A 825 14.66 -13.85 -10.23
CA GLY A 825 14.04 -13.31 -11.44
C GLY A 825 14.13 -11.78 -11.56
N ARG A 826 14.91 -11.16 -10.67
CA ARG A 826 15.23 -9.73 -10.70
C ARG A 826 16.70 -9.51 -11.04
N PHE A 827 17.02 -8.31 -11.48
CA PHE A 827 18.40 -7.88 -11.73
C PHE A 827 18.66 -6.47 -11.19
N SER A 828 19.93 -6.21 -10.87
CA SER A 828 20.43 -4.94 -10.35
C SER A 828 21.79 -4.62 -10.95
N GLY A 829 22.09 -3.36 -11.23
CA GLY A 829 23.38 -2.98 -11.80
C GLY A 829 23.40 -1.53 -12.23
N VAL A 830 24.59 -1.05 -12.62
CA VAL A 830 24.80 0.33 -13.05
C VAL A 830 25.58 0.33 -14.35
N ILE A 831 25.06 1.03 -15.35
CA ILE A 831 25.68 1.19 -16.66
C ILE A 831 26.00 2.67 -16.84
N THR A 832 27.27 2.99 -17.08
CA THR A 832 27.73 4.38 -17.28
C THR A 832 28.50 4.53 -18.56
N LYS A 833 28.41 5.71 -19.16
CA LYS A 833 29.24 6.08 -20.31
C LYS A 833 30.70 6.11 -19.87
N THR A 834 31.53 5.26 -20.46
CA THR A 834 32.97 5.27 -20.19
C THR A 834 33.57 6.58 -20.72
N VAL A 835 34.11 7.40 -19.83
CA VAL A 835 34.93 8.55 -20.24
C VAL A 835 36.18 7.96 -20.90
N ARG A 836 36.33 8.14 -22.22
CA ARG A 836 37.60 7.88 -22.89
C ARG A 836 38.63 8.78 -22.20
N GLN A 837 39.48 8.20 -21.36
CA GLN A 837 40.70 8.87 -20.93
C GLN A 837 41.50 9.12 -22.21
N GLY A 838 41.60 10.39 -22.59
CA GLY A 838 42.42 10.85 -23.70
C GLY A 838 43.90 10.77 -23.39
#